data_AF-A0A8C9XX14-F1
#
_entry.id   AF-A0A8C9XX14-F1
#
_cell.length_a   1.000
_cell.length_b   1.000
_cell.length_c   1.000
_cell.angle_alpha   90.00
_cell.angle_beta   90.00
_cell.angle_gamma   90.00
#
_symmetry.space_group_name_H-M   'P 1'
#
loop_
_entity.id
_entity.type
_entity.pdbx_description
1 polymer ?
#
loop_
_entity_poly.entity_id
_entity_poly.type
_entity_poly.pdbx_seq_one_letter_code
_entity_poly.pdbx_strand_id
1 'polypeptide(L)'
;MIEVFCCLCYRRDFESIVVIPQARLKDIGKLDQWLQTAVREGDPQAMQTMCATQWSLCLPLLQHNLRKRIKTPLLRVAQVLEDMQSMLLEMRCQIHSELAVIEEEDGCLEASLTHLQKAMLLDNGTQRERLSSAFRLLQLRGTLYQTPTRTEDKAAMLMQQARDMQPQVRTDIRPILVAVGLLLAPDDFQMVLDADNTSKIPVGSLGSGPVAQLSAKAQHHSTCIQKVDGHLTRQGDDTDHTERLILWATLVKTARKLEVWDVCRAACRFCLLYDDGRWKISKTDSPECGCKEEESCAECLDSCNGSQTCVRDLLLLLAEICFISAEATVQKLLTEGVQLNSPVVPAVESELCVSEEDPHWVVYRDWIQALSAYATSNFLRAAELGVEIREPWVVANAAIYLWNYSSHLLAAGEYQCLLPTFQSLVAMLQKTEFTGNRALFVLLCDAVARGLIQPLCRPDSAELAPPGDKDINKPKRGMEKAAAVSGVLLDPVALQDVHKASELCDYALCISNIPGETVPIAARKQVVGTWVQIKRLLQQQIGSKMDTNDESENDEVSVMTRVLVGVEMLQCNRNPRHMEFSVPSLSTLVNMASECSWTDAVVELHVWCQLAAFCHNAKNHSLVLCCTKNALQLEEAAAKSLNTMPCVLYGLTAVNEMLSSASCLRGLSLVHESNGDLHTYREALIVLLSSVSYAEKAENPAMCVTAARHYWNTCLPLTQTPEDRWQLHESLEKILFA
;
A
#
# COMPACT_ATOMS: atom_id res chain seq x y z
N MET A 1 -3.92 10.28 -15.93
CA MET A 1 -5.12 9.47 -15.66
C MET A 1 -4.64 8.04 -15.51
N ILE A 2 -4.58 7.52 -14.28
CA ILE A 2 -3.87 6.28 -13.94
C ILE A 2 -4.91 5.17 -13.76
N GLU A 3 -5.05 4.30 -14.76
CA GLU A 3 -5.78 3.05 -14.62
C GLU A 3 -4.83 1.88 -14.33
N VAL A 4 -5.05 1.30 -13.15
CA VAL A 4 -5.30 -0.11 -12.90
C VAL A 4 -4.44 -1.12 -13.66
N PHE A 5 -3.48 -1.71 -12.94
CA PHE A 5 -3.28 -3.16 -13.02
C PHE A 5 -3.50 -3.83 -11.66
N CYS A 6 -4.66 -4.48 -11.61
CA CYS A 6 -5.12 -5.59 -10.78
C CYS A 6 -4.04 -6.43 -10.06
N CYS A 7 -4.20 -6.56 -8.74
CA CYS A 7 -4.53 -7.81 -8.02
C CYS A 7 -3.84 -9.15 -8.37
N LEU A 8 -2.63 -9.19 -8.94
CA LEU A 8 -1.96 -10.48 -9.25
C LEU A 8 -0.63 -10.77 -8.53
N CYS A 9 -0.21 -9.98 -7.53
CA CYS A 9 1.05 -10.20 -6.82
C CYS A 9 0.94 -10.91 -5.45
N TYR A 10 -0.08 -11.74 -5.23
CA TYR A 10 -0.09 -12.69 -4.10
C TYR A 10 0.01 -14.16 -4.52
N ARG A 11 0.67 -14.44 -5.67
CA ARG A 11 0.85 -15.82 -6.15
C ARG A 11 2.23 -16.19 -6.71
N ARG A 12 3.28 -15.39 -6.49
CA ARG A 12 4.65 -15.75 -6.92
C ARG A 12 5.70 -15.33 -5.89
N ASP A 13 5.67 -15.97 -4.74
CA ASP A 13 6.87 -16.30 -3.97
C ASP A 13 6.81 -17.80 -3.65
N PHE A 14 7.22 -18.63 -4.62
CA PHE A 14 7.39 -20.07 -4.39
C PHE A 14 8.64 -20.67 -5.04
N GLU A 15 9.51 -19.89 -5.69
CA GLU A 15 10.71 -20.46 -6.33
C GLU A 15 11.97 -20.38 -5.46
N SER A 16 12.12 -19.41 -4.54
CA SER A 16 13.22 -19.43 -3.55
C SER A 16 12.93 -20.34 -2.35
N ILE A 17 11.64 -20.54 -2.02
CA ILE A 17 11.16 -21.47 -1.00
C ILE A 17 11.24 -22.92 -1.47
N VAL A 18 11.67 -23.27 -2.69
CA VAL A 18 11.80 -24.71 -3.05
C VAL A 18 13.16 -25.28 -2.65
N VAL A 19 14.22 -24.46 -2.62
CA VAL A 19 15.59 -24.93 -2.34
C VAL A 19 15.81 -25.21 -0.85
N ILE A 20 15.29 -24.36 0.04
CA ILE A 20 15.45 -24.51 1.51
C ILE A 20 14.68 -25.73 2.07
N PRO A 21 13.41 -26.00 1.70
CA PRO A 21 12.69 -27.20 2.09
C PRO A 21 13.28 -28.46 1.52
N GLN A 22 13.84 -28.45 0.31
CA GLN A 22 14.50 -29.66 -0.24
C GLN A 22 15.74 -30.05 0.58
N ALA A 23 16.57 -29.08 0.99
CA ALA A 23 17.70 -29.33 1.87
C ALA A 23 17.24 -29.84 3.25
N ARG A 24 16.27 -29.17 3.87
CA ARG A 24 15.70 -29.58 5.17
C ARG A 24 15.03 -30.95 5.13
N LEU A 25 14.28 -31.28 4.08
CA LEU A 25 13.65 -32.60 3.90
C LEU A 25 14.71 -33.70 3.72
N LYS A 26 15.83 -33.40 3.05
CA LYS A 26 16.97 -34.32 2.93
C LYS A 26 17.63 -34.58 4.29
N ASP A 27 17.78 -33.55 5.12
CA ASP A 27 18.36 -33.68 6.45
C ASP A 27 17.40 -34.37 7.44
N ILE A 28 16.08 -34.14 7.33
CA ILE A 28 15.06 -34.92 8.03
C ILE A 28 15.17 -36.41 7.66
N GLY A 29 15.38 -36.73 6.38
CA GLY A 29 15.60 -38.11 5.94
C GLY A 29 16.84 -38.78 6.53
N LYS A 30 17.92 -38.02 6.76
CA LYS A 30 19.14 -38.54 7.44
C LYS A 30 18.90 -38.70 8.95
N LEU A 31 18.27 -37.71 9.58
CA LEU A 31 17.95 -37.77 11.01
C LEU A 31 17.02 -38.94 11.31
N ASP A 32 16.07 -39.24 10.43
CA ASP A 32 15.18 -40.38 10.55
C ASP A 32 15.94 -41.72 10.50
N GLN A 33 16.99 -41.84 9.68
CA GLN A 33 17.89 -43.02 9.67
C GLN A 33 18.74 -43.13 10.94
N TRP A 34 19.24 -42.00 11.44
CA TRP A 34 20.00 -41.95 12.67
C TRP A 34 19.12 -42.22 13.90
N LEU A 35 17.88 -41.74 13.91
CA LEU A 35 16.89 -42.02 14.95
C LEU A 35 16.61 -43.53 15.01
N GLN A 36 16.42 -44.18 13.86
CA GLN A 36 16.29 -45.64 13.80
C GLN A 36 17.54 -46.38 14.31
N THR A 37 18.73 -45.85 14.01
CA THR A 37 19.98 -46.45 14.49
C THR A 37 20.10 -46.33 16.01
N ALA A 38 19.80 -45.15 16.56
CA ALA A 38 19.75 -44.92 18.00
C ALA A 38 18.74 -45.84 18.69
N VAL A 39 17.55 -46.04 18.09
CA VAL A 39 16.53 -46.98 18.60
C VAL A 39 17.06 -48.41 18.68
N ARG A 40 17.80 -48.89 17.67
CA ARG A 40 18.41 -50.23 17.71
C ARG A 40 19.50 -50.36 18.77
N GLU A 41 20.25 -49.29 18.99
CA GLU A 41 21.35 -49.25 19.96
C GLU A 41 20.86 -49.08 21.41
N GLY A 42 19.61 -48.64 21.59
CA GLY A 42 18.98 -48.57 22.91
C GLY A 42 19.45 -47.39 23.76
N ASP A 43 20.05 -46.34 23.16
CA ASP A 43 20.50 -45.14 23.88
C ASP A 43 19.36 -44.12 24.02
N PRO A 44 18.76 -43.95 25.23
CA PRO A 44 17.63 -43.05 25.43
C PRO A 44 18.00 -41.57 25.27
N GLN A 45 19.25 -41.17 25.57
CA GLN A 45 19.69 -39.78 25.48
C GLN A 45 19.88 -39.37 24.01
N ALA A 46 20.49 -40.25 23.21
CA ALA A 46 20.61 -40.06 21.78
C ALA A 46 19.23 -40.02 21.11
N MET A 47 18.31 -40.93 21.46
CA MET A 47 16.96 -40.94 20.93
C MET A 47 16.18 -39.64 21.23
N GLN A 48 16.24 -39.13 22.47
CA GLN A 48 15.59 -37.85 22.82
C GLN A 48 16.18 -36.66 22.07
N THR A 49 17.50 -36.58 21.98
CA THR A 49 18.21 -35.50 21.27
C THR A 49 17.84 -35.50 19.78
N MET A 50 17.79 -36.68 19.18
CA MET A 50 17.40 -36.87 17.78
C MET A 50 15.94 -36.47 17.55
N CYS A 51 15.03 -36.86 18.44
CA CYS A 51 13.62 -36.46 18.39
C CYS A 51 13.43 -34.93 18.49
N ALA A 52 14.11 -34.29 19.45
CA ALA A 52 14.06 -32.83 19.63
C ALA A 52 14.62 -32.07 18.41
N THR A 53 15.72 -32.54 17.85
CA THR A 53 16.35 -31.97 16.66
C THR A 53 15.44 -32.12 15.44
N GLN A 54 14.81 -33.29 15.29
CA GLN A 54 13.88 -33.58 14.20
C GLN A 54 12.60 -32.73 14.30
N TRP A 55 12.03 -32.56 15.51
CA TRP A 55 10.92 -31.65 15.76
C TRP A 55 11.28 -30.21 15.37
N SER A 56 12.44 -29.72 15.81
CA SER A 56 12.92 -28.36 15.53
C SER A 56 13.09 -28.08 14.03
N LEU A 57 13.52 -29.09 13.26
CA LEU A 57 13.63 -28.98 11.80
C LEU A 57 12.28 -29.07 11.08
N CYS A 58 11.28 -29.72 11.69
CA CYS A 58 9.93 -29.81 11.16
C CYS A 58 9.11 -28.54 11.41
N LEU A 59 9.38 -27.76 12.46
CA LEU A 59 8.62 -26.55 12.82
C LEU A 59 8.42 -25.58 11.62
N PRO A 60 9.45 -25.20 10.84
CA PRO A 60 9.26 -24.28 9.71
C PRO A 60 8.52 -24.91 8.51
N LEU A 61 8.32 -26.22 8.52
CA LEU A 61 7.64 -26.99 7.47
C LEU A 61 6.17 -27.30 7.84
N LEU A 62 5.68 -26.84 9.00
CA LEU A 62 4.28 -26.95 9.43
C LEU A 62 3.33 -26.01 8.64
N GLN A 63 3.73 -25.53 7.46
CA GLN A 63 2.86 -24.77 6.57
C GLN A 63 1.91 -25.72 5.82
N HIS A 64 0.67 -25.29 5.54
CA HIS A 64 -0.39 -26.13 4.95
C HIS A 64 0.05 -26.91 3.69
N ASN A 65 0.90 -26.32 2.84
CA ASN A 65 1.37 -26.96 1.60
C ASN A 65 2.50 -28.00 1.81
N LEU A 66 3.13 -28.03 2.99
CA LEU A 66 4.32 -28.83 3.30
C LEU A 66 4.07 -29.89 4.40
N ARG A 67 3.03 -29.70 5.23
CA ARG A 67 2.59 -30.59 6.32
C ARG A 67 2.56 -32.08 5.93
N LYS A 68 2.01 -32.41 4.75
CA LYS A 68 1.93 -33.81 4.29
C LYS A 68 3.31 -34.47 4.11
N ARG A 69 4.36 -33.68 3.83
CA ARG A 69 5.73 -34.21 3.61
C ARG A 69 6.46 -34.56 4.90
N ILE A 70 6.00 -34.04 6.04
CA ILE A 70 6.60 -34.25 7.36
C ILE A 70 5.78 -35.21 8.26
N LYS A 71 4.63 -35.69 7.78
CA LYS A 71 3.75 -36.65 8.48
C LYS A 71 4.51 -37.89 8.98
N THR A 72 5.17 -38.62 8.08
CA THR A 72 5.88 -39.86 8.42
C THR A 72 7.03 -39.64 9.41
N PRO A 73 7.91 -38.62 9.22
CA PRO A 73 8.89 -38.23 10.23
C PRO A 73 8.28 -37.93 11.61
N LEU A 74 7.18 -37.19 11.68
CA LEU A 74 6.53 -36.81 12.95
C LEU A 74 5.88 -38.01 13.65
N LEU A 75 5.25 -38.92 12.91
CA LEU A 75 4.70 -40.16 13.47
C LEU A 75 5.79 -41.01 14.13
N ARG A 76 6.99 -41.07 13.53
CA ARG A 76 8.12 -41.81 14.09
C ARG A 76 8.69 -41.15 15.34
N VAL A 77 8.82 -39.83 15.35
CA VAL A 77 9.23 -39.08 16.55
C VAL A 77 8.23 -39.31 17.69
N ALA A 78 6.93 -39.21 17.40
CA ALA A 78 5.87 -39.49 18.37
C ALA A 78 5.97 -40.91 18.94
N GLN A 79 6.14 -41.91 18.08
CA GLN A 79 6.28 -43.32 18.48
C GLN A 79 7.50 -43.56 19.37
N VAL A 80 8.68 -43.06 18.99
CA VAL A 80 9.91 -43.24 19.77
C VAL A 80 9.80 -42.56 21.14
N LEU A 81 9.24 -41.34 21.20
CA LEU A 81 9.03 -40.64 22.46
C LEU A 81 7.99 -41.34 23.36
N GLU A 82 6.96 -41.98 22.78
CA GLU A 82 6.00 -42.82 23.49
C GLU A 82 6.64 -44.10 24.04
N ASP A 83 7.38 -44.83 23.21
CA ASP A 83 7.99 -46.13 23.56
C ASP A 83 9.01 -45.98 24.69
N MET A 84 9.76 -44.87 24.70
CA MET A 84 10.71 -44.55 25.77
C MET A 84 10.08 -43.92 27.01
N GLN A 85 8.77 -43.65 27.01
CA GLN A 85 8.08 -42.90 28.06
C GLN A 85 8.77 -41.56 28.39
N SER A 86 9.16 -40.81 27.36
CA SER A 86 9.91 -39.56 27.54
C SER A 86 9.13 -38.52 28.33
N MET A 87 9.83 -37.84 29.25
CA MET A 87 9.32 -36.75 30.09
C MET A 87 9.18 -35.40 29.35
N LEU A 88 9.47 -35.35 28.04
CA LEU A 88 9.26 -34.16 27.20
C LEU A 88 7.75 -34.00 26.86
N LEU A 89 6.91 -33.86 27.89
CA LEU A 89 5.45 -33.90 27.77
C LEU A 89 4.91 -32.81 26.84
N GLU A 90 5.46 -31.60 26.91
CA GLU A 90 5.06 -30.48 26.06
C GLU A 90 5.34 -30.74 24.58
N MET A 91 6.56 -31.18 24.24
CA MET A 91 6.92 -31.52 22.86
C MET A 91 6.04 -32.66 22.33
N ARG A 92 5.76 -33.68 23.14
CA ARG A 92 4.87 -34.78 22.77
C ARG A 92 3.44 -34.28 22.53
N CYS A 93 2.95 -33.36 23.37
CA CYS A 93 1.66 -32.70 23.19
C CYS A 93 1.59 -31.93 21.86
N GLN A 94 2.59 -31.08 21.58
CA GLN A 94 2.69 -30.29 20.34
C GLN A 94 2.79 -31.18 19.08
N ILE A 95 3.56 -32.26 19.14
CA ILE A 95 3.68 -33.20 18.01
C ILE A 95 2.33 -33.87 17.73
N HIS A 96 1.62 -34.32 18.77
CA HIS A 96 0.30 -34.93 18.60
C HIS A 96 -0.77 -33.93 18.14
N SER A 97 -0.73 -32.69 18.61
CA SER A 97 -1.67 -31.66 18.16
C SER A 97 -1.48 -31.34 16.68
N GLU A 98 -0.24 -31.22 16.20
CA GLU A 98 0.03 -31.01 14.76
C GLU A 98 -0.25 -32.26 13.92
N LEU A 99 0.07 -33.48 14.40
CA LEU A 99 -0.31 -34.73 13.73
C LEU A 99 -1.82 -34.86 13.56
N ALA A 100 -2.61 -34.42 14.54
CA ALA A 100 -4.05 -34.39 14.43
C ALA A 100 -4.53 -33.50 13.27
N VAL A 101 -3.93 -32.32 13.09
CA VAL A 101 -4.29 -31.43 11.97
C VAL A 101 -3.91 -32.07 10.64
N ILE A 102 -2.74 -32.73 10.55
CA ILE A 102 -2.31 -33.42 9.32
C ILE A 102 -3.28 -34.57 8.96
N GLU A 103 -3.68 -35.39 9.93
CA GLU A 103 -4.64 -36.48 9.70
C GLU A 103 -6.03 -35.96 9.33
N GLU A 104 -6.45 -34.82 9.88
CA GLU A 104 -7.70 -34.17 9.49
C GLU A 104 -7.67 -33.68 8.03
N GLU A 105 -6.56 -33.08 7.60
CA GLU A 105 -6.32 -32.65 6.20
C GLU A 105 -6.24 -33.82 5.20
N ASP A 106 -5.87 -35.02 5.68
CA ASP A 106 -5.88 -36.27 4.91
C ASP A 106 -7.26 -36.97 4.92
N GLY A 107 -8.22 -36.45 5.70
CA GLY A 107 -9.58 -36.99 5.83
C GLY A 107 -9.70 -38.16 6.81
N CYS A 108 -8.64 -38.48 7.55
CA CYS A 108 -8.59 -39.57 8.53
C CYS A 108 -9.07 -39.10 9.91
N LEU A 109 -10.38 -38.89 10.05
CA LEU A 109 -10.99 -38.32 11.27
C LEU A 109 -10.69 -39.15 12.54
N GLU A 110 -10.74 -40.47 12.46
CA GLU A 110 -10.46 -41.35 13.61
C GLU A 110 -9.01 -41.21 14.10
N ALA A 111 -8.04 -41.19 13.17
CA ALA A 111 -6.63 -41.00 13.51
C ALA A 111 -6.39 -39.63 14.15
N SER A 112 -7.01 -38.58 13.60
CA SER A 112 -6.92 -37.23 14.15
C SER A 112 -7.51 -37.15 15.58
N LEU A 113 -8.66 -37.79 15.83
CA LEU A 113 -9.25 -37.88 17.17
C LEU A 113 -8.32 -38.58 18.18
N THR A 114 -7.67 -39.67 17.79
CA THR A 114 -6.74 -40.38 18.68
C THR A 114 -5.53 -39.51 19.04
N HIS A 115 -5.01 -38.73 18.10
CA HIS A 115 -3.90 -37.81 18.37
C HIS A 115 -4.32 -36.66 19.27
N LEU A 116 -5.52 -36.10 19.10
CA LEU A 116 -6.05 -35.08 20.03
C LEU A 116 -6.22 -35.62 21.45
N GLN A 117 -6.74 -36.84 21.62
CA GLN A 117 -6.84 -37.48 22.95
C GLN A 117 -5.47 -37.64 23.61
N LYS A 118 -4.46 -38.07 22.85
CA LYS A 118 -3.09 -38.20 23.33
C LYS A 118 -2.50 -36.84 23.73
N ALA A 119 -2.69 -35.81 22.91
CA ALA A 119 -2.25 -34.44 23.22
C ALA A 119 -2.90 -33.93 24.52
N MET A 120 -4.21 -34.13 24.69
CA MET A 120 -4.94 -33.72 25.90
C MET A 120 -4.45 -34.41 27.17
N LEU A 121 -4.04 -35.68 27.08
CA LEU A 121 -3.48 -36.41 28.23
C LEU A 121 -2.07 -35.92 28.62
N LEU A 122 -1.34 -35.32 27.67
CA LEU A 122 0.02 -34.83 27.86
C LEU A 122 0.10 -33.32 28.16
N ASP A 123 -1.02 -32.62 28.01
CA ASP A 123 -1.11 -31.17 28.18
C ASP A 123 -0.87 -30.75 29.64
N ASN A 124 0.02 -29.76 29.83
CA ASN A 124 0.34 -29.15 31.12
C ASN A 124 -0.65 -28.04 31.52
N GLY A 125 -1.72 -27.83 30.74
CA GLY A 125 -2.77 -26.83 30.98
C GLY A 125 -2.70 -25.63 30.04
N THR A 126 -1.68 -25.54 29.18
CA THR A 126 -1.51 -24.40 28.25
C THR A 126 -2.36 -24.53 26.99
N GLN A 127 -2.72 -25.75 26.57
CA GLN A 127 -3.47 -25.99 25.33
C GLN A 127 -4.84 -26.65 25.57
N ARG A 128 -5.24 -26.87 26.83
CA ARG A 128 -6.44 -27.61 27.22
C ARG A 128 -7.71 -27.17 26.49
N GLU A 129 -7.98 -25.87 26.46
CA GLU A 129 -9.19 -25.31 25.84
C GLU A 129 -9.16 -25.51 24.31
N ARG A 130 -8.03 -25.21 23.66
CA ARG A 130 -7.84 -25.41 22.22
C ARG A 130 -7.98 -26.88 21.81
N LEU A 131 -7.34 -27.79 22.54
CA LEU A 131 -7.36 -29.23 22.24
C LEU A 131 -8.75 -29.84 22.49
N SER A 132 -9.41 -29.46 23.58
CA SER A 132 -10.77 -29.92 23.88
C SER A 132 -11.79 -29.39 22.87
N SER A 133 -11.66 -28.15 22.43
CA SER A 133 -12.48 -27.57 21.35
C SER A 133 -12.26 -28.30 20.03
N ALA A 134 -11.00 -28.50 19.61
CA ALA A 134 -10.67 -29.23 18.38
C ALA A 134 -11.19 -30.68 18.42
N PHE A 135 -11.02 -31.36 19.56
CA PHE A 135 -11.50 -32.72 19.75
C PHE A 135 -13.02 -32.81 19.64
N ARG A 136 -13.74 -31.91 20.32
CA ARG A 136 -15.21 -31.81 20.26
C ARG A 136 -15.71 -31.57 18.83
N LEU A 137 -15.11 -30.63 18.12
CA LEU A 137 -15.47 -30.28 16.74
C LEU A 137 -15.28 -31.46 15.79
N LEU A 138 -14.17 -32.17 15.93
CA LEU A 138 -13.86 -33.33 15.10
C LEU A 138 -14.77 -34.53 15.41
N GLN A 139 -15.18 -34.74 16.67
CA GLN A 139 -16.16 -35.78 17.04
C GLN A 139 -17.53 -35.52 16.41
N LEU A 140 -17.95 -34.26 16.32
CA LEU A 140 -19.19 -33.87 15.67
C LEU A 140 -19.17 -34.16 14.16
N ARG A 141 -18.00 -34.05 13.52
CA ARG A 141 -17.82 -34.43 12.12
C ARG A 141 -17.95 -35.94 11.89
N GLY A 142 -17.49 -36.76 12.84
CA GLY A 142 -17.62 -38.23 12.78
C GLY A 142 -19.05 -38.75 13.00
N THR A 143 -19.93 -37.93 13.60
CA THR A 143 -21.31 -38.28 13.94
C THR A 143 -22.30 -37.67 12.94
N LEU A 144 -22.23 -38.09 11.67
CA LEU A 144 -23.01 -37.59 10.53
C LEU A 144 -24.55 -37.52 10.69
N TYR A 145 -25.11 -38.14 11.75
CA TYR A 145 -26.55 -38.19 12.02
C TYR A 145 -26.98 -37.46 13.30
N GLN A 146 -26.07 -36.81 14.01
CA GLN A 146 -26.42 -36.02 15.20
C GLN A 146 -26.23 -34.53 14.93
N THR A 147 -27.32 -33.76 14.93
CA THR A 147 -27.23 -32.30 14.96
C THR A 147 -26.74 -31.87 16.35
N PRO A 148 -25.59 -31.19 16.49
CA PRO A 148 -25.10 -30.73 17.78
C PRO A 148 -26.14 -29.86 18.50
N THR A 149 -26.17 -29.87 19.84
CA THR A 149 -27.11 -29.04 20.62
C THR A 149 -26.64 -27.59 20.72
N ARG A 150 -25.33 -27.37 20.89
CA ARG A 150 -24.71 -26.05 21.01
C ARG A 150 -24.68 -25.31 19.67
N THR A 151 -24.91 -24.01 19.70
CA THR A 151 -24.97 -23.15 18.51
C THR A 151 -23.64 -23.00 17.79
N GLU A 152 -22.55 -22.90 18.53
CA GLU A 152 -21.17 -22.78 18.03
C GLU A 152 -20.75 -24.03 17.28
N ASP A 153 -21.06 -25.20 17.84
CA ASP A 153 -20.84 -26.50 17.20
C ASP A 153 -21.60 -26.63 15.87
N LYS A 154 -22.87 -26.18 15.82
CA LYS A 154 -23.65 -26.15 14.58
C LYS A 154 -23.03 -25.20 13.55
N ALA A 155 -22.60 -24.01 14.00
CA ALA A 155 -21.95 -23.01 13.15
C ALA A 155 -20.64 -23.55 12.56
N ALA A 156 -19.83 -24.20 13.39
CA ALA A 156 -18.57 -24.79 12.98
C ALA A 156 -18.75 -25.94 11.98
N MET A 157 -19.75 -26.80 12.20
CA MET A 157 -20.12 -27.88 11.27
C MET A 157 -20.55 -27.33 9.90
N LEU A 158 -21.38 -26.29 9.87
CA LEU A 158 -21.77 -25.62 8.62
C LEU A 158 -20.60 -24.93 7.93
N MET A 159 -19.69 -24.30 8.69
CA MET A 159 -18.45 -23.74 8.13
C MET A 159 -17.57 -24.80 7.50
N GLN A 160 -17.48 -25.98 8.10
CA GLN A 160 -16.74 -27.10 7.53
C GLN A 160 -17.42 -27.62 6.25
N GLN A 161 -18.75 -27.73 6.23
CA GLN A 161 -19.50 -28.06 5.01
C GLN A 161 -19.20 -27.06 3.88
N ALA A 162 -19.16 -25.77 4.17
CA ALA A 162 -18.82 -24.74 3.18
C ALA A 162 -17.37 -24.87 2.66
N ARG A 163 -16.44 -25.36 3.48
CA ARG A 163 -15.04 -25.60 3.08
C ARG A 163 -14.87 -26.88 2.25
N ASP A 164 -15.62 -27.93 2.57
CA ASP A 164 -15.56 -29.24 1.91
C ASP A 164 -16.34 -29.26 0.57
N MET A 165 -17.15 -28.24 0.28
CA MET A 165 -17.88 -28.12 -0.99
C MET A 165 -16.95 -27.97 -2.20
N GLN A 166 -17.23 -28.74 -3.25
CA GLN A 166 -16.48 -28.66 -4.50
C GLN A 166 -16.67 -27.31 -5.23
N PRO A 167 -15.66 -26.82 -5.98
CA PRO A 167 -15.72 -25.52 -6.64
C PRO A 167 -16.92 -25.30 -7.59
N GLN A 168 -17.49 -26.38 -8.13
CA GLN A 168 -18.60 -26.32 -9.08
C GLN A 168 -19.98 -26.09 -8.43
N VAL A 169 -20.13 -26.27 -7.11
CA VAL A 169 -21.40 -26.14 -6.37
C VAL A 169 -21.52 -24.78 -5.64
N ARG A 170 -20.62 -23.82 -5.94
CA ARG A 170 -20.48 -22.57 -5.18
C ARG A 170 -21.68 -21.63 -5.22
N THR A 171 -22.63 -21.79 -6.14
CA THR A 171 -23.81 -20.91 -6.27
C THR A 171 -24.73 -20.97 -5.03
N ASP A 172 -24.76 -22.09 -4.31
CA ASP A 172 -25.61 -22.30 -3.13
C ASP A 172 -24.89 -22.09 -1.79
N ILE A 173 -23.70 -21.47 -1.79
CA ILE A 173 -22.90 -21.32 -0.56
C ILE A 173 -23.36 -20.17 0.33
N ARG A 174 -23.95 -19.10 -0.25
CA ARG A 174 -24.39 -17.93 0.51
C ARG A 174 -25.40 -18.29 1.62
N PRO A 175 -26.47 -19.09 1.38
CA PRO A 175 -27.39 -19.51 2.44
C PRO A 175 -26.69 -20.21 3.62
N ILE A 176 -25.66 -21.02 3.36
CA ILE A 176 -24.90 -21.71 4.42
C ILE A 176 -24.15 -20.69 5.27
N LEU A 177 -23.45 -19.74 4.64
CA LEU A 177 -22.72 -18.69 5.35
C LEU A 177 -23.66 -17.77 6.16
N VAL A 178 -24.84 -17.47 5.63
CA VAL A 178 -25.88 -16.73 6.36
C VAL A 178 -26.37 -17.53 7.56
N ALA A 179 -26.64 -18.84 7.39
CA ALA A 179 -27.07 -19.70 8.48
C ALA A 179 -26.02 -19.77 9.61
N VAL A 180 -24.73 -19.78 9.28
CA VAL A 180 -23.65 -19.68 10.28
C VAL A 180 -23.75 -18.37 11.06
N GLY A 181 -23.87 -17.23 10.38
CA GLY A 181 -24.00 -15.93 11.05
C GLY A 181 -25.24 -15.83 11.93
N LEU A 182 -26.38 -16.39 11.50
CA LEU A 182 -27.61 -16.47 12.29
C LEU A 182 -27.46 -17.38 13.52
N LEU A 183 -26.68 -18.46 13.45
CA LEU A 183 -26.39 -19.28 14.64
C LEU A 183 -25.54 -18.54 15.66
N LEU A 184 -24.62 -17.67 15.20
CA LEU A 184 -23.75 -16.89 16.06
C LEU A 184 -24.43 -15.64 16.63
N ALA A 185 -25.36 -15.02 15.89
CA ALA A 185 -26.13 -13.84 16.31
C ALA A 185 -27.54 -13.84 15.66
N PRO A 186 -28.53 -14.58 16.22
CA PRO A 186 -29.82 -14.83 15.56
C PRO A 186 -30.64 -13.59 15.25
N ASP A 187 -30.74 -12.67 16.21
CA ASP A 187 -31.59 -11.48 16.09
C ASP A 187 -30.87 -10.33 15.38
N ASP A 188 -29.58 -10.13 15.67
CA ASP A 188 -28.81 -8.99 15.20
C ASP A 188 -28.21 -9.23 13.79
N PHE A 189 -27.79 -10.46 13.45
CA PHE A 189 -27.06 -10.72 12.21
C PHE A 189 -27.91 -10.48 10.95
N GLN A 190 -29.18 -10.90 10.96
CA GLN A 190 -30.07 -10.69 9.81
C GLN A 190 -30.29 -9.19 9.53
N MET A 191 -30.43 -8.38 10.59
CA MET A 191 -30.62 -6.94 10.45
C MET A 191 -29.40 -6.26 9.82
N VAL A 192 -28.20 -6.68 10.20
CA VAL A 192 -26.95 -6.15 9.62
C VAL A 192 -26.77 -6.61 8.18
N LEU A 193 -27.12 -7.86 7.86
CA LEU A 193 -27.12 -8.36 6.48
C LEU A 193 -28.10 -7.58 5.60
N ASP A 194 -29.26 -7.20 6.16
CA ASP A 194 -30.26 -6.40 5.46
C ASP A 194 -29.83 -4.95 5.22
N ALA A 195 -28.74 -4.46 5.83
CA ALA A 195 -28.18 -3.12 5.59
C ALA A 195 -27.83 -2.88 4.11
N ASP A 196 -27.41 -3.94 3.42
CA ASP A 196 -27.06 -3.90 1.99
C ASP A 196 -28.23 -4.27 1.08
N ASN A 197 -29.36 -4.70 1.64
CA ASN A 197 -30.51 -5.16 0.87
C ASN A 197 -31.50 -4.01 0.61
N THR A 198 -31.40 -3.40 -0.56
CA THR A 198 -32.26 -2.28 -0.98
C THR A 198 -33.74 -2.65 -1.03
N SER A 199 -34.10 -3.93 -1.19
CA SER A 199 -35.51 -4.38 -1.18
C SER A 199 -36.16 -4.29 0.21
N LYS A 200 -35.37 -4.11 1.27
CA LYS A 200 -35.84 -3.99 2.66
C LYS A 200 -36.09 -2.54 3.08
N ILE A 201 -35.78 -1.57 2.22
CA ILE A 201 -36.04 -0.16 2.49
C ILE A 201 -37.57 0.07 2.48
N PRO A 202 -38.16 0.63 3.56
CA PRO A 202 -39.59 0.87 3.63
C PRO A 202 -40.09 1.73 2.45
N VAL A 203 -41.11 1.29 1.72
CA VAL A 203 -41.65 2.02 0.56
C VAL A 203 -42.09 3.45 0.92
N GLY A 204 -42.52 3.67 2.16
CA GLY A 204 -42.90 4.99 2.68
C GLY A 204 -41.76 5.94 3.04
N SER A 205 -40.50 5.47 3.09
CA SER A 205 -39.32 6.32 3.32
C SER A 205 -38.67 6.85 2.04
N LEU A 206 -39.11 6.36 0.86
CA LEU A 206 -38.67 6.90 -0.42
C LEU A 206 -39.40 8.22 -0.69
N GLY A 207 -38.72 9.35 -0.48
CA GLY A 207 -39.18 10.64 -1.02
C GLY A 207 -39.24 10.61 -2.56
N SER A 208 -39.98 11.54 -3.15
CA SER A 208 -40.13 11.66 -4.61
C SER A 208 -38.87 12.26 -5.25
N GLY A 209 -37.82 11.46 -5.46
CA GLY A 209 -36.65 11.84 -6.27
C GLY A 209 -35.41 10.95 -6.05
N PRO A 210 -34.44 10.93 -6.98
CA PRO A 210 -33.22 10.12 -6.89
C PRO A 210 -32.39 10.38 -5.61
N VAL A 211 -32.26 11.65 -5.19
CA VAL A 211 -31.52 12.04 -3.98
C VAL A 211 -32.18 11.53 -2.70
N ALA A 212 -33.52 11.52 -2.67
CA ALA A 212 -34.27 10.98 -1.53
C ALA A 212 -34.10 9.46 -1.42
N GLN A 213 -33.95 8.74 -2.53
CA GLN A 213 -33.64 7.30 -2.53
C GLN A 213 -32.24 7.01 -1.98
N LEU A 214 -31.25 7.81 -2.38
CA LEU A 214 -29.88 7.73 -1.85
C LEU A 214 -29.85 7.99 -0.34
N SER A 215 -30.58 9.01 0.12
CA SER A 215 -30.74 9.33 1.54
C SER A 215 -31.41 8.19 2.33
N ALA A 216 -32.52 7.65 1.81
CA ALA A 216 -33.23 6.53 2.44
C ALA A 216 -32.34 5.28 2.55
N LYS A 217 -31.52 5.00 1.52
CA LYS A 217 -30.54 3.92 1.52
C LYS A 217 -29.47 4.12 2.59
N ALA A 218 -28.91 5.33 2.70
CA ALA A 218 -27.92 5.69 3.71
C ALA A 218 -28.48 5.56 5.16
N GLN A 219 -29.70 6.03 5.38
CA GLN A 219 -30.40 5.92 6.67
C GLN A 219 -30.69 4.47 7.03
N HIS A 220 -31.19 3.68 6.08
CA HIS A 220 -31.46 2.25 6.26
C HIS A 220 -30.19 1.51 6.68
N HIS A 221 -29.11 1.69 5.93
CA HIS A 221 -27.82 1.07 6.22
C HIS A 221 -27.30 1.45 7.62
N SER A 222 -27.32 2.74 7.95
CA SER A 222 -26.86 3.23 9.26
C SER A 222 -27.69 2.66 10.42
N THR A 223 -29.01 2.61 10.27
CA THR A 223 -29.94 2.05 11.27
C THR A 223 -29.71 0.56 11.49
N CYS A 224 -29.50 -0.20 10.41
CA CYS A 224 -29.21 -1.63 10.48
C CYS A 224 -27.89 -1.92 11.20
N ILE A 225 -26.84 -1.14 10.93
CA ILE A 225 -25.52 -1.35 11.57
C ILE A 225 -25.53 -0.99 13.05
N GLN A 226 -26.27 0.04 13.47
CA GLN A 226 -26.41 0.41 14.90
C GLN A 226 -26.93 -0.73 15.77
N LYS A 227 -27.57 -1.76 15.21
CA LYS A 227 -28.03 -2.94 15.96
C LYS A 227 -26.89 -3.78 16.52
N VAL A 228 -25.70 -3.70 15.91
CA VAL A 228 -24.48 -4.37 16.40
C VAL A 228 -24.07 -3.82 17.76
N ASP A 229 -24.38 -2.56 18.06
CA ASP A 229 -23.98 -1.90 19.29
C ASP A 229 -24.57 -2.59 20.51
N GLY A 230 -23.72 -2.91 21.50
CA GLY A 230 -24.11 -3.65 22.70
C GLY A 230 -24.41 -5.13 22.47
N HIS A 231 -24.06 -5.72 21.32
CA HIS A 231 -24.23 -7.16 21.11
C HIS A 231 -23.46 -7.99 22.15
N LEU A 232 -22.20 -7.64 22.43
CA LEU A 232 -21.40 -8.32 23.46
C LEU A 232 -21.96 -8.16 24.88
N THR A 233 -22.63 -7.04 25.19
CA THR A 233 -23.23 -6.83 26.52
C THR A 233 -24.55 -7.57 26.71
N ARG A 234 -25.25 -7.89 25.61
CA ARG A 234 -26.44 -8.75 25.60
C ARG A 234 -26.08 -10.25 25.65
N GLN A 235 -24.81 -10.57 25.40
CA GLN A 235 -24.30 -11.93 25.45
C GLN A 235 -24.05 -12.35 26.91
N GLY A 236 -24.46 -13.57 27.27
CA GLY A 236 -24.30 -14.07 28.65
C GLY A 236 -22.85 -14.44 28.99
N ASP A 237 -22.49 -14.37 30.28
CA ASP A 237 -21.13 -14.61 30.80
C ASP A 237 -20.57 -16.04 30.56
N ASP A 238 -21.39 -16.98 30.09
CA ASP A 238 -21.04 -18.41 29.91
C ASP A 238 -20.49 -18.73 28.49
N THR A 239 -20.20 -17.71 27.66
CA THR A 239 -19.70 -17.92 26.29
C THR A 239 -18.19 -17.83 26.17
N ASP A 240 -17.57 -18.85 25.57
CA ASP A 240 -16.16 -18.82 25.16
C ASP A 240 -15.94 -17.78 24.05
N HIS A 241 -15.42 -16.62 24.43
CA HIS A 241 -15.15 -15.51 23.53
C HIS A 241 -14.06 -15.83 22.49
N THR A 242 -13.10 -16.70 22.83
CA THR A 242 -12.01 -17.09 21.94
C THR A 242 -12.57 -17.95 20.81
N GLU A 243 -13.39 -18.96 21.14
CA GLU A 243 -14.04 -19.81 20.15
C GLU A 243 -14.95 -19.02 19.21
N ARG A 244 -15.73 -18.07 19.74
CA ARG A 244 -16.62 -17.24 18.91
C ARG A 244 -15.85 -16.29 18.00
N LEU A 245 -14.75 -15.68 18.48
CA LEU A 245 -13.86 -14.89 17.64
C LEU A 245 -13.31 -15.72 16.46
N ILE A 246 -12.83 -16.93 16.73
CA ILE A 246 -12.30 -17.83 15.69
C ILE A 246 -13.39 -18.23 14.68
N LEU A 247 -14.62 -18.48 15.13
CA LEU A 247 -15.76 -18.78 14.26
C LEU A 247 -16.16 -17.59 13.38
N TRP A 248 -16.26 -16.39 13.95
CA TRP A 248 -16.52 -15.17 13.19
C TRP A 248 -15.43 -14.89 12.16
N ALA A 249 -14.16 -14.97 12.56
CA ALA A 249 -13.03 -14.77 11.66
C ALA A 249 -13.00 -15.83 10.54
N THR A 250 -13.36 -17.07 10.85
CA THR A 250 -13.50 -18.16 9.88
C THR A 250 -14.61 -17.85 8.87
N LEU A 251 -15.76 -17.36 9.32
CA LEU A 251 -16.85 -16.92 8.44
C LEU A 251 -16.41 -15.77 7.54
N VAL A 252 -15.77 -14.74 8.09
CA VAL A 252 -15.23 -13.59 7.32
C VAL A 252 -14.26 -14.04 6.24
N LYS A 253 -13.23 -14.82 6.60
CA LYS A 253 -12.20 -15.28 5.66
C LYS A 253 -12.80 -16.14 4.54
N THR A 254 -13.78 -16.97 4.88
CA THR A 254 -14.48 -17.83 3.90
C THR A 254 -15.38 -17.01 2.98
N ALA A 255 -16.15 -16.06 3.53
CA ALA A 255 -17.01 -15.17 2.75
C ALA A 255 -16.20 -14.30 1.79
N ARG A 256 -15.07 -13.73 2.23
CA ARG A 256 -14.13 -13.00 1.37
C ARG A 256 -13.59 -13.87 0.24
N LYS A 257 -13.09 -15.07 0.56
CA LYS A 257 -12.52 -15.99 -0.44
C LYS A 257 -13.53 -16.41 -1.52
N LEU A 258 -14.82 -16.38 -1.18
CA LEU A 258 -15.92 -16.71 -2.07
C LEU A 258 -16.63 -15.47 -2.63
N GLU A 259 -16.11 -14.27 -2.35
CA GLU A 259 -16.64 -12.98 -2.81
C GLU A 259 -18.10 -12.71 -2.39
N VAL A 260 -18.55 -13.32 -1.29
CA VAL A 260 -19.86 -13.07 -0.68
C VAL A 260 -19.74 -11.86 0.25
N TRP A 261 -19.68 -10.67 -0.37
CA TRP A 261 -19.28 -9.42 0.29
C TRP A 261 -20.27 -8.90 1.34
N ASP A 262 -21.57 -9.15 1.18
CA ASP A 262 -22.60 -8.76 2.16
C ASP A 262 -22.44 -9.53 3.48
N VAL A 263 -22.29 -10.86 3.40
CA VAL A 263 -22.02 -11.72 4.56
C VAL A 263 -20.65 -11.38 5.16
N CYS A 264 -19.65 -11.11 4.32
CA CYS A 264 -18.31 -10.70 4.75
C CYS A 264 -18.37 -9.41 5.60
N ARG A 265 -19.00 -8.34 5.09
CA ARG A 265 -19.17 -7.08 5.84
C ARG A 265 -19.93 -7.27 7.14
N ALA A 266 -21.05 -8.00 7.11
CA ALA A 266 -21.83 -8.27 8.31
C ALA A 266 -21.00 -9.02 9.36
N ALA A 267 -20.33 -10.12 8.96
CA ALA A 267 -19.49 -10.90 9.85
C ALA A 267 -18.29 -10.10 10.40
N CYS A 268 -17.68 -9.22 9.61
CA CYS A 268 -16.62 -8.32 10.08
C CYS A 268 -17.10 -7.43 11.24
N ARG A 269 -18.33 -6.89 11.15
CA ARG A 269 -18.89 -6.03 12.21
C ARG A 269 -18.99 -6.76 13.55
N PHE A 270 -19.41 -8.02 13.55
CA PHE A 270 -19.47 -8.82 14.78
C PHE A 270 -18.09 -9.29 15.24
N CYS A 271 -17.22 -9.70 14.31
CA CYS A 271 -15.87 -10.17 14.62
C CYS A 271 -15.02 -9.09 15.31
N LEU A 272 -15.10 -7.85 14.81
CA LEU A 272 -14.32 -6.73 15.33
C LEU A 272 -14.83 -6.19 16.67
N LEU A 273 -16.01 -6.62 17.16
CA LEU A 273 -16.43 -6.31 18.53
C LEU A 273 -15.48 -6.88 19.57
N TYR A 274 -14.79 -7.98 19.24
CA TYR A 274 -13.81 -8.61 20.12
C TYR A 274 -12.46 -7.87 20.15
N ASP A 275 -12.28 -6.81 19.36
CA ASP A 275 -11.17 -5.86 19.50
C ASP A 275 -11.51 -4.78 20.54
N ASP A 276 -11.82 -5.20 21.76
CA ASP A 276 -12.21 -4.34 22.90
C ASP A 276 -11.09 -4.19 23.95
N GLY A 277 -9.88 -4.60 23.59
CA GLY A 277 -8.70 -4.55 24.46
C GLY A 277 -8.66 -5.63 25.54
N ARG A 278 -9.52 -6.66 25.48
CA ARG A 278 -9.43 -7.83 26.37
C ARG A 278 -8.18 -8.67 26.15
N TRP A 279 -7.63 -8.65 24.94
CA TRP A 279 -6.40 -9.34 24.57
C TRP A 279 -5.22 -8.38 24.82
N LYS A 280 -4.32 -8.72 25.74
CA LYS A 280 -3.14 -7.88 26.03
C LYS A 280 -1.89 -8.73 26.16
N ILE A 281 -0.82 -8.30 25.51
CA ILE A 281 0.51 -8.84 25.71
C ILE A 281 1.11 -8.13 26.94
N SER A 282 1.47 -8.87 27.99
CA SER A 282 2.14 -8.28 29.16
C SER A 282 3.49 -7.72 28.75
N LYS A 283 3.73 -6.42 29.01
CA LYS A 283 5.04 -5.78 28.81
C LYS A 283 6.01 -6.27 29.89
N THR A 284 6.65 -7.42 29.66
CA THR A 284 7.79 -7.87 30.49
C THR A 284 9.06 -7.82 29.66
N ASP A 285 9.46 -6.60 29.28
CA ASP A 285 10.80 -6.29 28.78
C ASP A 285 11.31 -5.07 29.56
N SER A 286 11.81 -5.32 30.76
CA SER A 286 12.75 -4.43 31.46
C SER A 286 13.78 -5.31 32.17
N PRO A 287 15.09 -5.16 31.89
CA PRO A 287 16.14 -6.00 32.44
C PRO A 287 16.54 -5.52 33.84
N GLU A 288 15.59 -5.45 34.78
CA GLU A 288 15.86 -5.23 36.21
C GLU A 288 14.83 -5.98 37.05
N CYS A 289 14.81 -7.31 36.95
CA CYS A 289 14.22 -8.13 38.00
C CYS A 289 15.37 -8.63 38.89
N GLY A 290 15.59 -7.94 40.00
CA GLY A 290 16.50 -8.37 41.06
C GLY A 290 15.96 -9.59 41.79
N CYS A 291 16.00 -10.75 41.15
CA CYS A 291 15.85 -12.04 41.82
C CYS A 291 17.26 -12.56 42.12
N LYS A 292 17.59 -12.59 43.41
CA LYS A 292 18.81 -13.21 43.91
C LYS A 292 18.84 -14.67 43.45
N GLU A 293 20.01 -15.08 43.00
CA GLU A 293 20.39 -16.46 42.72
C GLU A 293 20.03 -17.34 43.91
N GLU A 294 19.06 -18.24 43.74
CA GLU A 294 19.07 -19.64 44.19
C GLU A 294 17.70 -20.28 43.88
N GLU A 295 17.75 -21.47 43.25
CA GLU A 295 16.66 -22.33 42.77
C GLU A 295 15.98 -21.94 41.44
N SER A 296 16.49 -22.55 40.36
CA SER A 296 15.95 -22.53 39.01
C SER A 296 14.66 -23.35 38.89
N CYS A 297 13.53 -22.68 38.70
CA CYS A 297 12.33 -23.30 38.13
C CYS A 297 12.20 -22.90 36.65
N ALA A 298 12.73 -23.73 35.76
CA ALA A 298 12.54 -23.60 34.30
C ALA A 298 11.05 -23.71 33.88
N GLU A 299 10.19 -24.25 34.74
CA GLU A 299 8.75 -24.44 34.48
C GLU A 299 7.90 -23.15 34.52
N CYS A 300 8.40 -22.06 35.13
CA CYS A 300 7.65 -20.80 35.21
C CYS A 300 7.80 -19.90 33.96
N LEU A 301 8.89 -20.06 33.20
CA LEU A 301 9.16 -19.28 31.98
C LEU A 301 8.37 -19.82 30.78
N ASP A 302 8.16 -21.14 30.67
CA ASP A 302 7.45 -21.75 29.53
C ASP A 302 5.91 -21.62 29.63
N SER A 303 5.33 -21.68 30.83
CA SER A 303 3.88 -21.47 31.03
C SER A 303 3.41 -20.06 30.61
N CYS A 304 4.28 -19.05 30.77
CA CYS A 304 4.01 -17.68 30.35
C CYS A 304 4.11 -17.51 28.82
N ASN A 305 5.03 -18.22 28.16
CA ASN A 305 5.22 -18.14 26.71
C ASN A 305 4.06 -18.77 25.92
N GLY A 306 3.49 -19.88 26.40
CA GLY A 306 2.36 -20.55 25.73
C GLY A 306 1.07 -19.71 25.69
N SER A 307 0.74 -19.05 26.81
CA SER A 307 -0.44 -18.16 26.90
C SER A 307 -0.27 -16.87 26.09
N GLN A 308 0.93 -16.28 26.08
CA GLN A 308 1.26 -15.11 25.26
C GLN A 308 1.22 -15.41 23.75
N THR A 309 1.64 -16.62 23.34
CA THR A 309 1.59 -17.04 21.92
C THR A 309 0.14 -17.11 21.42
N CYS A 310 -0.78 -17.64 22.23
CA CYS A 310 -2.20 -17.70 21.88
C CYS A 310 -2.83 -16.30 21.73
N VAL A 311 -2.54 -15.38 22.66
CA VAL A 311 -3.02 -13.99 22.58
C VAL A 311 -2.48 -13.27 21.34
N ARG A 312 -1.21 -13.51 21.00
CA ARG A 312 -0.57 -12.95 19.80
C ARG A 312 -1.27 -13.41 18.51
N ASP A 313 -1.63 -14.69 18.42
CA ASP A 313 -2.34 -15.25 17.27
C ASP A 313 -3.75 -14.64 17.12
N LEU A 314 -4.45 -14.37 18.23
CA LEU A 314 -5.76 -13.71 18.21
C LEU A 314 -5.67 -12.24 17.77
N LEU A 315 -4.67 -11.50 18.26
CA LEU A 315 -4.41 -10.12 17.82
C LEU A 315 -4.03 -10.07 16.34
N LEU A 316 -3.23 -11.03 15.86
CA LEU A 316 -2.91 -11.15 14.45
C LEU A 316 -4.15 -11.46 13.61
N LEU A 317 -5.02 -12.35 14.09
CA LEU A 317 -6.29 -12.64 13.45
C LEU A 317 -7.18 -11.40 13.36
N LEU A 318 -7.28 -10.61 14.43
CA LEU A 318 -8.01 -9.33 14.42
C LEU A 318 -7.42 -8.34 13.42
N ALA A 319 -6.10 -8.25 13.29
CA ALA A 319 -5.44 -7.41 12.28
C ALA A 319 -5.79 -7.86 10.85
N GLU A 320 -5.81 -9.18 10.58
CA GLU A 320 -6.28 -9.72 9.31
C GLU A 320 -7.75 -9.35 9.05
N ILE A 321 -8.63 -9.48 10.04
CA ILE A 321 -10.05 -9.13 9.89
C ILE A 321 -10.23 -7.64 9.65
N CYS A 322 -9.42 -6.78 10.27
CA CYS A 322 -9.41 -5.34 9.98
C CYS A 322 -9.09 -5.07 8.49
N PHE A 323 -8.08 -5.73 7.91
CA PHE A 323 -7.80 -5.62 6.47
C PHE A 323 -8.99 -6.05 5.60
N ILE A 324 -9.61 -7.18 5.93
CA ILE A 324 -10.76 -7.69 5.17
C ILE A 324 -11.98 -6.76 5.31
N SER A 325 -12.23 -6.23 6.50
CA SER A 325 -13.29 -5.26 6.78
C SER A 325 -13.11 -3.98 5.96
N ALA A 326 -11.89 -3.46 5.92
CA ALA A 326 -11.55 -2.29 5.13
C ALA A 326 -11.75 -2.55 3.62
N GLU A 327 -11.21 -3.65 3.09
CA GLU A 327 -11.39 -4.04 1.68
C GLU A 327 -12.87 -4.23 1.32
N ALA A 328 -13.65 -4.92 2.15
CA ALA A 328 -15.07 -5.13 1.93
C ALA A 328 -15.89 -3.83 1.94
N THR A 329 -15.42 -2.83 2.71
CA THR A 329 -15.99 -1.47 2.74
C THR A 329 -15.58 -0.66 1.50
N VAL A 330 -14.34 -0.78 1.04
CA VAL A 330 -13.91 -0.18 -0.24
C VAL A 330 -14.72 -0.76 -1.40
N GLN A 331 -14.97 -2.06 -1.43
CA GLN A 331 -15.86 -2.67 -2.42
C GLN A 331 -17.28 -2.07 -2.36
N LYS A 332 -17.80 -1.78 -1.16
CA LYS A 332 -19.09 -1.08 -1.02
C LYS A 332 -19.03 0.32 -1.63
N LEU A 333 -17.99 1.11 -1.35
CA LEU A 333 -17.81 2.43 -1.94
C LEU A 333 -17.77 2.37 -3.48
N LEU A 334 -17.06 1.38 -4.04
CA LEU A 334 -17.00 1.16 -5.49
C LEU A 334 -18.36 0.81 -6.09
N THR A 335 -19.23 0.06 -5.37
CA THR A 335 -20.62 -0.18 -5.82
C THR A 335 -21.49 1.07 -5.81
N GLU A 336 -21.11 2.10 -5.04
CA GLU A 336 -21.73 3.43 -5.08
C GLU A 336 -21.06 4.37 -6.11
N GLY A 337 -20.05 3.89 -6.84
CA GLY A 337 -19.30 4.68 -7.83
C GLY A 337 -18.26 5.64 -7.22
N VAL A 338 -17.89 5.46 -5.95
CA VAL A 338 -16.98 6.35 -5.23
C VAL A 338 -15.68 5.62 -4.85
N GLN A 339 -14.53 6.27 -5.04
CA GLN A 339 -13.23 5.77 -4.59
C GLN A 339 -12.93 6.18 -3.14
N LEU A 340 -12.06 5.44 -2.45
CA LEU A 340 -11.76 5.66 -1.04
C LEU A 340 -11.27 7.10 -0.77
N ASN A 341 -11.90 7.81 0.16
CA ASN A 341 -11.56 9.20 0.55
C ASN A 341 -11.76 10.24 -0.57
N SER A 342 -12.37 9.88 -1.70
CA SER A 342 -12.77 10.86 -2.72
C SER A 342 -13.95 11.72 -2.25
N PRO A 343 -13.98 13.02 -2.59
CA PRO A 343 -15.16 13.85 -2.36
C PRO A 343 -16.31 13.37 -3.24
N VAL A 344 -17.52 13.31 -2.66
CA VAL A 344 -18.73 12.97 -3.42
C VAL A 344 -19.22 14.23 -4.13
N VAL A 345 -19.18 14.23 -5.45
CA VAL A 345 -19.69 15.35 -6.27
C VAL A 345 -21.11 15.02 -6.73
N PRO A 346 -22.08 15.95 -6.65
CA PRO A 346 -23.41 15.75 -7.22
C PRO A 346 -23.30 15.43 -8.72
N ALA A 347 -23.97 14.37 -9.17
CA ALA A 347 -23.96 13.99 -10.58
C ALA A 347 -24.53 15.14 -11.43
N VAL A 348 -23.71 15.70 -12.33
CA VAL A 348 -24.10 16.76 -13.28
C VAL A 348 -24.87 16.18 -14.48
N GLU A 349 -24.95 14.84 -14.60
CA GLU A 349 -25.43 14.15 -15.80
C GLU A 349 -26.96 14.07 -15.95
N SER A 350 -27.75 14.67 -15.06
CA SER A 350 -29.19 14.89 -15.27
C SER A 350 -29.53 16.34 -14.99
N GLU A 351 -30.49 16.88 -15.74
CA GLU A 351 -30.95 18.28 -15.81
C GLU A 351 -31.41 18.93 -14.49
N LEU A 352 -31.07 18.34 -13.34
CA LEU A 352 -31.35 18.79 -11.98
C LEU A 352 -30.02 19.01 -11.26
N CYS A 353 -29.55 20.25 -11.23
CA CYS A 353 -28.45 20.66 -10.36
C CYS A 353 -28.90 20.50 -8.90
N VAL A 354 -28.45 19.44 -8.24
CA VAL A 354 -28.72 19.20 -6.82
C VAL A 354 -27.84 20.14 -6.01
N SER A 355 -28.45 20.97 -5.16
CA SER A 355 -27.70 21.84 -4.25
C SER A 355 -26.89 21.01 -3.26
N GLU A 356 -25.63 21.39 -3.01
CA GLU A 356 -24.77 20.75 -1.99
C GLU A 356 -25.37 20.84 -0.57
N GLU A 357 -26.28 21.79 -0.36
CA GLU A 357 -26.98 22.02 0.91
C GLU A 357 -28.30 21.24 1.03
N ASP A 358 -28.71 20.46 0.03
CA ASP A 358 -29.92 19.64 0.12
C ASP A 358 -29.81 18.63 1.30
N PRO A 359 -30.77 18.61 2.24
CA PRO A 359 -30.68 17.74 3.42
C PRO A 359 -30.56 16.24 3.09
N HIS A 360 -31.20 15.77 2.01
CA HIS A 360 -31.12 14.37 1.59
C HIS A 360 -29.75 14.06 0.99
N TRP A 361 -29.18 14.99 0.24
CA TRP A 361 -27.82 14.88 -0.29
C TRP A 361 -26.77 14.86 0.82
N VAL A 362 -26.89 15.76 1.81
CA VAL A 362 -26.00 15.81 2.98
C VAL A 362 -25.98 14.46 3.70
N VAL A 363 -27.14 13.84 3.96
CA VAL A 363 -27.22 12.52 4.60
C VAL A 363 -26.48 11.44 3.81
N TYR A 364 -26.63 11.44 2.48
CA TYR A 364 -25.93 10.47 1.62
C TYR A 364 -24.41 10.72 1.58
N ARG A 365 -24.00 11.98 1.39
CA ARG A 365 -22.59 12.39 1.39
C ARG A 365 -21.90 12.02 2.70
N ASP A 366 -22.52 12.33 3.83
CA ASP A 366 -21.98 12.06 5.15
C ASP A 366 -21.88 10.53 5.40
N TRP A 367 -22.81 9.74 4.87
CA TRP A 367 -22.72 8.27 4.89
C TRP A 367 -21.53 7.74 4.08
N ILE A 368 -21.28 8.26 2.87
CA ILE A 368 -20.11 7.88 2.06
C ILE A 368 -18.79 8.29 2.74
N GLN A 369 -18.75 9.47 3.36
CA GLN A 369 -17.61 9.92 4.15
C GLN A 369 -17.38 9.00 5.36
N ALA A 370 -18.45 8.60 6.06
CA ALA A 370 -18.37 7.67 7.17
C ALA A 370 -17.87 6.27 6.74
N LEU A 371 -18.28 5.78 5.57
CA LEU A 371 -17.75 4.53 4.99
C LEU A 371 -16.26 4.65 4.68
N SER A 372 -15.82 5.76 4.09
CA SER A 372 -14.41 6.00 3.79
C SER A 372 -13.55 6.09 5.05
N ALA A 373 -14.05 6.83 6.06
CA ALA A 373 -13.42 6.93 7.37
C ALA A 373 -13.35 5.57 8.06
N TYR A 374 -14.41 4.76 7.99
CA TYR A 374 -14.43 3.40 8.55
C TYR A 374 -13.40 2.50 7.85
N ALA A 375 -13.32 2.52 6.52
CA ALA A 375 -12.32 1.72 5.81
C ALA A 375 -10.88 2.13 6.18
N THR A 376 -10.61 3.43 6.24
CA THR A 376 -9.30 3.96 6.62
C THR A 376 -8.95 3.64 8.07
N SER A 377 -9.90 3.75 9.00
CA SER A 377 -9.68 3.42 10.41
C SER A 377 -9.39 1.93 10.61
N ASN A 378 -10.00 1.04 9.84
CA ASN A 378 -9.71 -0.40 9.91
C ASN A 378 -8.28 -0.70 9.41
N PHE A 379 -7.83 -0.07 8.32
CA PHE A 379 -6.43 -0.21 7.89
C PHE A 379 -5.43 0.29 8.96
N LEU A 380 -5.71 1.44 9.58
CA LEU A 380 -4.89 1.98 10.66
C LEU A 380 -4.93 1.09 11.90
N ARG A 381 -6.10 0.57 12.29
CA ARG A 381 -6.23 -0.34 13.43
C ARG A 381 -5.44 -1.63 13.23
N ALA A 382 -5.43 -2.18 12.01
CA ALA A 382 -4.58 -3.31 11.67
C ALA A 382 -3.08 -3.00 11.87
N ALA A 383 -2.64 -1.79 11.49
CA ALA A 383 -1.28 -1.32 11.72
C ALA A 383 -0.97 -1.17 13.22
N GLU A 384 -1.88 -0.59 14.01
CA GLU A 384 -1.74 -0.45 15.46
C GLU A 384 -1.58 -1.82 16.15
N LEU A 385 -2.41 -2.80 15.77
CA LEU A 385 -2.28 -4.19 16.23
C LEU A 385 -0.92 -4.77 15.84
N GLY A 386 -0.44 -4.49 14.61
CA GLY A 386 0.90 -4.86 14.14
C GLY A 386 2.04 -4.30 15.02
N VAL A 387 1.90 -3.05 15.48
CA VAL A 387 2.82 -2.43 16.45
C VAL A 387 2.73 -3.12 17.81
N GLU A 388 1.53 -3.44 18.28
CA GLU A 388 1.30 -4.10 19.57
C GLU A 388 1.94 -5.49 19.63
N ILE A 389 1.79 -6.28 18.57
CA ILE A 389 2.38 -7.63 18.47
C ILE A 389 3.85 -7.63 18.03
N ARG A 390 4.43 -6.45 17.74
CA ARG A 390 5.79 -6.27 17.19
C ARG A 390 6.04 -7.06 15.90
N GLU A 391 5.09 -7.04 14.96
CA GLU A 391 5.20 -7.66 13.64
C GLU A 391 5.22 -6.57 12.55
N PRO A 392 6.42 -6.06 12.17
CA PRO A 392 6.55 -4.90 11.28
C PRO A 392 5.90 -5.07 9.89
N TRP A 393 5.80 -6.31 9.41
CA TRP A 393 5.17 -6.64 8.13
C TRP A 393 3.66 -6.34 8.12
N VAL A 394 2.98 -6.39 9.26
CA VAL A 394 1.55 -6.05 9.37
C VAL A 394 1.36 -4.55 9.14
N VAL A 395 2.21 -3.72 9.75
CA VAL A 395 2.23 -2.26 9.54
C VAL A 395 2.54 -1.93 8.08
N ALA A 396 3.51 -2.62 7.49
CA ALA A 396 3.85 -2.47 6.08
C ALA A 396 2.68 -2.83 5.15
N ASN A 397 1.92 -3.88 5.44
CA ASN A 397 0.73 -4.23 4.67
C ASN A 397 -0.33 -3.13 4.72
N ALA A 398 -0.58 -2.52 5.89
CA ALA A 398 -1.50 -1.40 5.99
C ALA A 398 -1.06 -0.19 5.16
N ALA A 399 0.24 0.11 5.19
CA ALA A 399 0.82 1.14 4.34
C ALA A 399 0.63 0.84 2.84
N ILE A 400 0.85 -0.40 2.40
CA ILE A 400 0.65 -0.82 1.01
C ILE A 400 -0.82 -0.67 0.60
N TYR A 401 -1.76 -1.15 1.42
CA TYR A 401 -3.19 -1.03 1.11
C TYR A 401 -3.62 0.43 0.98
N LEU A 402 -3.28 1.27 1.96
CA LEU A 402 -3.66 2.67 1.97
C LEU A 402 -3.00 3.45 0.84
N TRP A 403 -1.75 3.15 0.50
CA TRP A 403 -1.08 3.72 -0.67
C TRP A 403 -1.81 3.38 -1.97
N ASN A 404 -2.12 2.10 -2.19
CA ASN A 404 -2.74 1.62 -3.43
C ASN A 404 -4.16 2.16 -3.61
N TYR A 405 -4.99 2.12 -2.56
CA TYR A 405 -6.36 2.66 -2.63
C TYR A 405 -6.40 4.19 -2.74
N SER A 406 -5.33 4.88 -2.32
CA SER A 406 -5.22 6.35 -2.41
C SER A 406 -4.47 6.83 -3.66
N SER A 407 -4.14 5.94 -4.59
CA SER A 407 -3.38 6.27 -5.82
C SER A 407 -4.02 7.39 -6.66
N HIS A 408 -5.36 7.45 -6.71
CA HIS A 408 -6.10 8.50 -7.39
C HIS A 408 -5.91 9.89 -6.75
N LEU A 409 -5.92 9.99 -5.41
CA LEU A 409 -5.67 11.24 -4.67
C LEU A 409 -4.20 11.66 -4.78
N LEU A 410 -3.28 10.70 -4.72
CA LEU A 410 -1.85 10.93 -4.96
C LEU A 410 -1.61 11.49 -6.36
N ALA A 411 -2.28 10.95 -7.38
CA ALA A 411 -2.18 11.42 -8.76
C ALA A 411 -2.82 12.80 -8.97
N ALA A 412 -3.89 13.10 -8.23
CA ALA A 412 -4.53 14.43 -8.22
C ALA A 412 -3.72 15.47 -7.42
N GLY A 413 -2.72 15.05 -6.64
CA GLY A 413 -1.94 15.93 -5.76
C GLY A 413 -2.70 16.37 -4.51
N GLU A 414 -3.74 15.65 -4.09
CA GLU A 414 -4.56 15.95 -2.92
C GLU A 414 -3.93 15.38 -1.64
N TYR A 415 -2.69 15.79 -1.33
CA TYR A 415 -1.92 15.25 -0.21
C TYR A 415 -2.49 15.63 1.16
N GLN A 416 -3.17 16.78 1.28
CA GLN A 416 -3.79 17.20 2.53
C GLN A 416 -4.86 16.21 3.04
N CYS A 417 -5.65 15.63 2.13
CA CYS A 417 -6.67 14.64 2.49
C CYS A 417 -6.06 13.36 3.06
N LEU A 418 -4.84 13.01 2.64
CA LEU A 418 -4.12 11.80 3.06
C LEU A 418 -3.20 12.03 4.26
N LEU A 419 -2.90 13.29 4.58
CA LEU A 419 -1.88 13.68 5.56
C LEU A 419 -2.09 13.01 6.94
N PRO A 420 -3.27 13.04 7.58
CA PRO A 420 -3.44 12.44 8.91
C PRO A 420 -3.16 10.92 8.90
N THR A 421 -3.62 10.24 7.86
CA THR A 421 -3.48 8.79 7.68
C THR A 421 -2.02 8.40 7.46
N PHE A 422 -1.33 9.06 6.53
CA PHE A 422 0.05 8.74 6.20
C PHE A 422 1.02 9.15 7.30
N GLN A 423 0.75 10.24 8.02
CA GLN A 423 1.55 10.64 9.18
C GLN A 423 1.50 9.58 10.30
N SER A 424 0.31 9.01 10.54
CA SER A 424 0.15 7.90 11.50
C SER A 424 0.94 6.67 11.07
N LEU A 425 0.85 6.28 9.78
CA LEU A 425 1.61 5.15 9.24
C LEU A 425 3.12 5.34 9.33
N VAL A 426 3.64 6.52 8.97
CA VAL A 426 5.08 6.83 9.07
C VAL A 426 5.54 6.70 10.52
N ALA A 427 4.79 7.25 11.47
CA ALA A 427 5.11 7.14 12.89
C ALA A 427 5.10 5.68 13.39
N MET A 428 4.18 4.83 12.90
CA MET A 428 4.14 3.41 13.26
C MET A 428 5.32 2.64 12.64
N LEU A 429 5.64 2.88 11.37
CA LEU A 429 6.77 2.25 10.68
C LEU A 429 8.11 2.60 11.33
N GLN A 430 8.30 3.86 11.73
CA GLN A 430 9.48 4.32 12.49
C GLN A 430 9.61 3.58 13.83
N LYS A 431 8.51 3.39 14.56
CA LYS A 431 8.51 2.67 15.85
C LYS A 431 8.86 1.19 15.73
N THR A 432 8.50 0.55 14.62
CA THR A 432 8.74 -0.88 14.38
C THR A 432 10.08 -1.19 13.70
N GLU A 433 10.90 -0.16 13.46
CA GLU A 433 12.19 -0.28 12.73
C GLU A 433 12.08 -1.13 11.46
N PHE A 434 11.04 -0.88 10.65
CA PHE A 434 10.77 -1.70 9.47
C PHE A 434 11.92 -1.60 8.45
N THR A 435 12.55 -2.74 8.14
CA THR A 435 13.69 -2.83 7.23
C THR A 435 13.35 -3.28 5.81
N GLY A 436 12.10 -3.69 5.54
CA GLY A 436 11.64 -4.09 4.21
C GLY A 436 11.32 -2.89 3.31
N ASN A 437 10.61 -3.12 2.20
CA ASN A 437 10.28 -2.18 1.11
C ASN A 437 10.54 -0.69 1.40
N ARG A 438 11.81 -0.30 1.32
CA ARG A 438 12.25 1.05 1.66
C ARG A 438 11.70 2.10 0.69
N ALA A 439 11.45 1.70 -0.56
CA ALA A 439 10.88 2.59 -1.57
C ALA A 439 9.50 3.12 -1.17
N LEU A 440 8.61 2.26 -0.67
CA LEU A 440 7.30 2.69 -0.18
C LEU A 440 7.44 3.67 0.99
N PHE A 441 8.33 3.38 1.94
CA PHE A 441 8.51 4.22 3.11
C PHE A 441 9.05 5.61 2.74
N VAL A 442 10.03 5.68 1.84
CA VAL A 442 10.53 6.94 1.26
C VAL A 442 9.41 7.74 0.59
N LEU A 443 8.55 7.07 -0.19
CA LEU A 443 7.41 7.71 -0.86
C LEU A 443 6.32 8.19 0.11
N LEU A 444 6.10 7.48 1.22
CA LEU A 444 5.21 7.92 2.29
C LEU A 444 5.74 9.17 2.99
N CYS A 445 7.03 9.21 3.32
CA CYS A 445 7.67 10.39 3.88
C CYS A 445 7.54 11.59 2.93
N ASP A 446 7.76 11.39 1.63
CA ASP A 446 7.55 12.43 0.60
C ASP A 446 6.10 12.92 0.57
N ALA A 447 5.12 12.01 0.54
CA ALA A 447 3.71 12.37 0.51
C ALA A 447 3.27 13.16 1.77
N VAL A 448 3.76 12.79 2.95
CA VAL A 448 3.52 13.53 4.19
C VAL A 448 4.17 14.91 4.13
N ALA A 449 5.43 15.00 3.71
CA ALA A 449 6.14 16.26 3.57
C ALA A 449 5.44 17.21 2.58
N ARG A 450 4.98 16.69 1.43
CA ARG A 450 4.16 17.43 0.46
C ARG A 450 2.85 17.92 1.07
N GLY A 451 2.14 17.07 1.82
CA GLY A 451 0.91 17.45 2.51
C GLY A 451 1.09 18.60 3.49
N LEU A 452 2.20 18.61 4.24
CA LEU A 452 2.52 19.68 5.20
C LEU A 452 2.82 21.03 4.52
N ILE A 453 3.51 21.03 3.37
CA ILE A 453 3.88 22.28 2.67
C ILE A 453 2.87 22.72 1.61
N GLN A 454 1.95 21.86 1.18
CA GLN A 454 0.96 22.16 0.13
C GLN A 454 0.14 23.45 0.37
N PRO A 455 -0.35 23.76 1.60
CA PRO A 455 -1.06 25.02 1.83
C PRO A 455 -0.24 26.27 1.49
N LEU A 456 1.09 26.19 1.62
CA LEU A 456 2.03 27.30 1.44
C LEU A 456 2.48 27.47 -0.02
N CYS A 457 2.30 26.44 -0.84
CA CYS A 457 2.75 26.41 -2.24
C CYS A 457 1.66 26.77 -3.25
N ARG A 458 0.39 26.94 -2.84
CA ARG A 458 -0.71 27.24 -3.75
C ARG A 458 -0.58 28.70 -4.26
N PRO A 459 -0.77 28.98 -5.56
CA PRO A 459 -0.87 30.36 -6.02
C PRO A 459 -2.11 30.99 -5.38
N ASP A 460 -1.96 32.13 -4.70
CA ASP A 460 -3.07 32.96 -4.25
C ASP A 460 -3.94 33.35 -5.45
N SER A 461 -4.92 32.53 -5.80
CA SER A 461 -6.03 32.89 -6.67
C SER A 461 -7.05 33.65 -5.84
N ALA A 462 -6.66 34.86 -5.44
CA ALA A 462 -7.57 35.92 -5.03
C ALA A 462 -7.13 37.17 -5.80
N GLU A 463 -7.78 37.42 -6.94
CA GLU A 463 -7.80 38.75 -7.54
C GLU A 463 -8.24 39.73 -6.44
N LEU A 464 -7.29 40.52 -5.93
CA LEU A 464 -7.61 41.76 -5.25
C LEU A 464 -8.41 42.60 -6.25
N ALA A 465 -9.71 42.76 -5.97
CA ALA A 465 -10.59 43.63 -6.74
C ALA A 465 -9.92 45.01 -6.94
N PRO A 466 -10.11 45.64 -8.11
CA PRO A 466 -9.43 46.89 -8.43
C PRO A 466 -9.88 48.00 -7.46
N PRO A 467 -8.95 48.82 -6.94
CA PRO A 467 -9.31 49.92 -6.06
C PRO A 467 -10.10 50.97 -6.85
N GLY A 468 -11.32 51.25 -6.38
CA GLY A 468 -12.16 52.32 -6.90
C GLY A 468 -11.51 53.69 -6.74
N ASP A 469 -11.66 54.49 -7.78
CA ASP A 469 -11.18 55.85 -7.96
C ASP A 469 -11.64 56.85 -6.88
N LYS A 470 -10.82 57.91 -6.72
CA LYS A 470 -10.97 59.21 -5.98
C LYS A 470 -10.38 59.20 -4.56
N ASP A 471 -9.51 60.12 -4.15
CA ASP A 471 -9.46 61.55 -4.48
C ASP A 471 -8.05 62.16 -4.28
N ILE A 472 -7.78 63.23 -5.02
CA ILE A 472 -6.51 63.97 -5.11
C ILE A 472 -6.43 65.02 -3.99
N ASN A 473 -5.28 65.17 -3.29
CA ASN A 473 -4.57 66.47 -3.10
C ASN A 473 -3.34 66.47 -2.13
N LYS A 474 -2.18 66.85 -2.72
CA LYS A 474 -1.08 67.73 -2.19
C LYS A 474 0.10 67.16 -1.35
N PRO A 475 1.31 67.82 -1.36
CA PRO A 475 2.51 67.21 -1.97
C PRO A 475 3.77 67.05 -1.07
N LYS A 476 4.66 66.15 -1.55
CA LYS A 476 6.12 65.95 -1.37
C LYS A 476 6.90 66.72 -0.26
N ARG A 477 7.61 65.96 0.59
CA ARG A 477 9.07 66.12 0.82
C ARG A 477 9.69 64.84 1.40
N GLY A 478 10.85 64.43 0.88
CA GLY A 478 11.37 63.07 1.00
C GLY A 478 12.32 62.78 2.16
N MET A 479 12.71 61.51 2.27
CA MET A 479 14.02 61.04 2.69
C MET A 479 14.20 59.56 2.33
N GLU A 480 15.45 59.19 2.08
CA GLU A 480 15.95 57.95 1.52
C GLU A 480 15.87 56.74 2.46
N LYS A 481 15.99 55.54 1.85
CA LYS A 481 16.45 54.24 2.40
C LYS A 481 15.57 53.53 3.43
N ALA A 482 14.91 52.47 2.96
CA ALA A 482 15.30 51.10 3.29
C ALA A 482 14.56 50.13 2.34
N ALA A 483 15.31 49.25 1.69
CA ALA A 483 14.76 48.13 0.95
C ALA A 483 14.11 47.17 1.95
N ALA A 484 12.79 47.28 2.12
CA ALA A 484 12.01 46.27 2.80
C ALA A 484 11.86 45.08 1.83
N VAL A 485 12.72 44.07 2.03
CA VAL A 485 12.48 42.72 1.52
C VAL A 485 11.20 42.26 2.19
N SER A 486 10.07 42.30 1.47
CA SER A 486 8.83 41.66 1.89
C SER A 486 9.02 40.14 1.79
N GLY A 487 9.72 39.57 2.78
CA GLY A 487 9.62 38.15 3.07
C GLY A 487 8.22 37.88 3.62
N VAL A 488 7.49 36.96 2.98
CA VAL A 488 6.26 36.41 3.55
C VAL A 488 6.63 35.81 4.91
N LEU A 489 6.22 36.47 5.99
CA LEU A 489 6.44 35.97 7.34
C LEU A 489 5.48 34.80 7.55
N LEU A 490 6.01 33.57 7.51
CA LEU A 490 5.21 32.38 7.76
C LEU A 490 4.64 32.41 9.18
N ASP A 491 3.39 31.97 9.33
CA ASP A 491 2.76 31.75 10.62
C ASP A 491 3.58 30.73 11.45
N PRO A 492 3.69 30.86 12.79
CA PRO A 492 4.52 29.94 13.60
C PRO A 492 4.13 28.46 13.48
N VAL A 493 2.85 28.15 13.26
CA VAL A 493 2.38 26.77 13.05
C VAL A 493 2.83 26.26 11.68
N ALA A 494 2.65 27.07 10.64
CA ALA A 494 3.13 26.77 9.30
C ALA A 494 4.65 26.56 9.28
N LEU A 495 5.42 27.37 10.01
CA LEU A 495 6.86 27.20 10.14
C LEU A 495 7.23 25.88 10.81
N GLN A 496 6.51 25.48 11.86
CA GLN A 496 6.73 24.19 12.53
C GLN A 496 6.46 23.02 11.59
N ASP A 497 5.42 23.09 10.76
CA ASP A 497 5.10 22.03 9.80
C ASP A 497 6.13 21.95 8.67
N VAL A 498 6.70 23.08 8.23
CA VAL A 498 7.83 23.09 7.29
C VAL A 498 9.08 22.46 7.91
N HIS A 499 9.36 22.69 9.20
CA HIS A 499 10.47 22.03 9.89
C HIS A 499 10.28 20.51 10.00
N LYS A 500 9.09 20.04 10.40
CA LYS A 500 8.77 18.60 10.40
C LYS A 500 8.92 17.98 9.02
N ALA A 501 8.46 18.68 7.97
CA ALA A 501 8.62 18.22 6.60
C ALA A 501 10.11 18.11 6.21
N SER A 502 10.96 19.06 6.64
CA SER A 502 12.41 18.98 6.42
C SER A 502 13.00 17.75 7.09
N GLU A 503 12.68 17.50 8.36
CA GLU A 503 13.19 16.34 9.11
C GLU A 503 12.79 15.01 8.45
N LEU A 504 11.54 14.92 7.95
CA LEU A 504 11.06 13.74 7.23
C LEU A 504 11.79 13.52 5.90
N CYS A 505 12.02 14.58 5.12
CA CYS A 505 12.78 14.49 3.88
C CYS A 505 14.24 14.12 4.13
N ASP A 506 14.88 14.72 5.14
CA ASP A 506 16.26 14.40 5.52
C ASP A 506 16.33 12.91 5.92
N TYR A 507 15.43 12.44 6.79
CA TYR A 507 15.35 11.03 7.18
C TYR A 507 15.10 10.09 5.99
N ALA A 508 14.20 10.43 5.07
CA ALA A 508 13.92 9.65 3.86
C ALA A 508 15.15 9.53 2.95
N LEU A 509 15.98 10.59 2.87
CA LEU A 509 17.24 10.56 2.14
C LEU A 509 18.29 9.71 2.87
N CYS A 510 18.39 9.79 4.21
CA CYS A 510 19.28 8.94 5.02
C CYS A 510 19.05 7.45 4.72
N ILE A 511 17.79 7.00 4.83
CA ILE A 511 17.43 5.58 4.68
C ILE A 511 17.64 5.06 3.26
N SER A 512 17.61 5.96 2.27
CA SER A 512 17.85 5.60 0.87
C SER A 512 19.33 5.35 0.55
N ASN A 513 20.25 5.70 1.47
CA ASN A 513 21.69 5.51 1.34
C ASN A 513 22.21 4.20 2.00
N ILE A 514 21.39 3.51 2.79
CA ILE A 514 21.84 2.34 3.57
C ILE A 514 22.02 1.11 2.63
N PRO A 515 23.17 0.39 2.67
CA PRO A 515 23.40 -0.81 1.85
C PRO A 515 22.37 -1.94 2.14
N GLY A 516 21.87 -2.62 1.09
CA GLY A 516 21.07 -3.85 1.23
C GLY A 516 19.79 -3.91 0.37
N GLU A 517 19.00 -2.84 0.33
CA GLU A 517 17.85 -2.67 -0.58
C GLU A 517 18.00 -1.34 -1.32
N THR A 518 18.10 -1.39 -2.65
CA THR A 518 18.27 -0.20 -3.48
C THR A 518 16.93 0.51 -3.66
N VAL A 519 16.79 1.70 -3.07
CA VAL A 519 15.64 2.58 -3.35
C VAL A 519 15.76 3.08 -4.79
N PRO A 520 14.70 2.96 -5.62
CA PRO A 520 14.74 3.46 -7.00
C PRO A 520 15.06 4.95 -7.04
N ILE A 521 15.92 5.36 -7.96
CA ILE A 521 16.29 6.77 -8.14
C ILE A 521 15.07 7.66 -8.44
N ALA A 522 14.02 7.09 -9.04
CA ALA A 522 12.74 7.76 -9.25
C ALA A 522 12.04 8.16 -7.95
N ALA A 523 12.06 7.31 -6.92
CA ALA A 523 11.50 7.63 -5.60
C ALA A 523 12.35 8.69 -4.89
N ARG A 524 13.67 8.57 -4.98
CA ARG A 524 14.61 9.57 -4.43
C ARG A 524 14.41 10.95 -5.06
N LYS A 525 14.21 11.00 -6.38
CA LYS A 525 13.91 12.26 -7.09
C LYS A 525 12.69 12.99 -6.52
N GLN A 526 11.61 12.28 -6.19
CA GLN A 526 10.41 12.92 -5.63
C GLN A 526 10.72 13.62 -4.30
N VAL A 527 11.45 12.93 -3.42
CA VAL A 527 11.89 13.48 -2.13
C VAL A 527 12.82 14.67 -2.32
N VAL A 528 13.77 14.58 -3.26
CA VAL A 528 14.71 15.68 -3.57
C VAL A 528 13.94 16.92 -4.03
N GLY A 529 12.95 16.78 -4.90
CA GLY A 529 12.10 17.90 -5.34
C GLY A 529 11.39 18.57 -4.16
N THR A 530 10.78 17.76 -3.28
CA THR A 530 10.10 18.25 -2.07
C THR A 530 11.09 18.92 -1.10
N TRP A 531 12.28 18.33 -0.91
CA TRP A 531 13.33 18.85 -0.05
C TRP A 531 13.84 20.22 -0.53
N VAL A 532 14.11 20.39 -1.83
CA VAL A 532 14.53 21.68 -2.41
C VAL A 532 13.44 22.74 -2.21
N GLN A 533 12.16 22.37 -2.40
CA GLN A 533 11.04 23.27 -2.16
C GLN A 533 10.94 23.67 -0.67
N ILE A 534 11.19 22.74 0.27
CA ILE A 534 11.25 23.03 1.71
C ILE A 534 12.39 24.00 2.03
N LYS A 535 13.60 23.76 1.51
CA LYS A 535 14.74 24.68 1.71
C LYS A 535 14.42 26.09 1.21
N ARG A 536 13.69 26.19 0.10
CA ARG A 536 13.22 27.47 -0.43
C ARG A 536 12.24 28.17 0.52
N LEU A 537 11.27 27.44 1.07
CA LEU A 537 10.31 27.98 2.04
C LEU A 537 11.00 28.43 3.34
N LEU A 538 12.02 27.70 3.78
CA LEU A 538 12.86 28.05 4.94
C LEU A 538 13.88 29.17 4.65
N GLN A 539 13.96 29.66 3.41
CA GLN A 539 14.97 30.62 2.96
C GLN A 539 16.42 30.17 3.19
N GLN A 540 16.67 28.85 3.09
CA GLN A 540 18.00 28.25 3.26
C GLN A 540 18.66 28.02 1.90
N GLN A 541 19.91 28.50 1.73
CA GLN A 541 20.68 28.17 0.54
C GLN A 541 21.17 26.73 0.57
N ILE A 542 21.22 26.12 -0.61
CA ILE A 542 21.86 24.81 -0.82
C ILE A 542 23.33 25.08 -1.19
N GLY A 543 24.25 24.38 -0.52
CA GLY A 543 25.68 24.58 -0.73
C GLY A 543 26.11 24.32 -2.19
N SER A 544 27.23 24.92 -2.61
CA SER A 544 27.72 24.82 -4.00
C SER A 544 28.07 23.40 -4.47
N LYS A 545 28.22 22.45 -3.54
CA LYS A 545 28.41 21.03 -3.86
C LYS A 545 27.11 20.28 -4.17
N MET A 546 25.95 20.88 -3.86
CA MET A 546 24.61 20.29 -4.04
C MET A 546 24.41 18.99 -3.24
N ASP A 547 25.20 18.80 -2.19
CA ASP A 547 25.12 17.63 -1.34
C ASP A 547 23.93 17.76 -0.40
N THR A 548 23.19 16.66 -0.25
CA THR A 548 22.32 16.43 0.91
C THR A 548 23.21 16.23 2.13
N ASN A 549 22.73 16.54 3.34
CA ASN A 549 23.55 16.52 4.56
C ASN A 549 24.21 15.15 4.89
N ASP A 550 23.82 14.07 4.21
CA ASP A 550 24.45 12.75 4.33
C ASP A 550 25.35 12.44 3.14
N GLU A 551 26.63 12.17 3.41
CA GLU A 551 27.54 11.54 2.47
C GLU A 551 27.06 10.10 2.20
N SER A 552 26.51 9.84 1.03
CA SER A 552 26.14 8.48 0.62
C SER A 552 27.39 7.65 0.37
N GLU A 553 27.45 6.42 0.88
CA GLU A 553 28.55 5.48 0.59
C GLU A 553 28.62 5.05 -0.90
N ASN A 554 27.53 5.24 -1.65
CA ASN A 554 27.47 4.95 -3.09
C ASN A 554 27.73 6.22 -3.92
N ASP A 555 28.94 6.32 -4.47
CA ASP A 555 29.39 7.43 -5.31
C ASP A 555 28.47 7.68 -6.53
N GLU A 556 27.93 6.64 -7.16
CA GLU A 556 27.07 6.79 -8.34
C GLU A 556 25.74 7.46 -7.99
N VAL A 557 25.12 7.06 -6.87
CA VAL A 557 23.87 7.63 -6.36
C VAL A 557 24.09 9.07 -5.90
N SER A 558 25.25 9.38 -5.31
CA SER A 558 25.64 10.75 -4.95
C SER A 558 25.65 11.67 -6.18
N VAL A 559 26.33 11.25 -7.26
CA VAL A 559 26.45 12.05 -8.49
C VAL A 559 25.07 12.30 -9.12
N MET A 560 24.24 11.25 -9.24
CA MET A 560 22.85 11.40 -9.72
C MET A 560 22.05 12.37 -8.85
N THR A 561 22.17 12.26 -7.51
CA THR A 561 21.45 13.14 -6.57
C THR A 561 21.83 14.60 -6.74
N ARG A 562 23.13 14.91 -6.92
CA ARG A 562 23.60 16.28 -7.17
C ARG A 562 23.00 16.89 -8.44
N VAL A 563 22.90 16.10 -9.52
CA VAL A 563 22.24 16.54 -10.76
C VAL A 563 20.75 16.82 -10.51
N LEU A 564 20.04 15.91 -9.82
CA LEU A 564 18.63 16.10 -9.47
C LEU A 564 18.40 17.37 -8.64
N VAL A 565 19.22 17.60 -7.60
CA VAL A 565 19.18 18.82 -6.77
C VAL A 565 19.37 20.07 -7.64
N GLY A 566 20.37 20.08 -8.53
CA GLY A 566 20.63 21.22 -9.40
C GLY A 566 19.50 21.52 -10.38
N VAL A 567 18.85 20.49 -10.92
CA VAL A 567 17.71 20.64 -11.82
C VAL A 567 16.48 21.17 -11.07
N GLU A 568 16.21 20.69 -9.85
CA GLU A 568 15.10 21.19 -9.02
C GLU A 568 15.33 22.62 -8.52
N MET A 569 16.56 23.01 -8.22
CA MET A 569 16.92 24.40 -7.91
C MET A 569 16.62 25.33 -9.09
N LEU A 570 16.96 24.92 -10.33
CA LEU A 570 16.61 25.67 -11.55
C LEU A 570 15.09 25.79 -11.74
N GLN A 571 14.36 24.72 -11.45
CA GLN A 571 12.90 24.71 -11.53
C GLN A 571 12.28 25.70 -10.53
N CYS A 572 12.80 25.74 -9.31
CA CYS A 572 12.36 26.71 -8.29
C CYS A 572 12.57 28.16 -8.73
N ASN A 573 13.73 28.45 -9.34
CA ASN A 573 14.08 29.81 -9.80
C ASN A 573 13.19 30.36 -10.93
N ARG A 574 12.32 29.54 -11.55
CA ARG A 574 11.34 30.04 -12.54
C ARG A 574 10.31 31.02 -11.95
N ASN A 575 10.06 30.96 -10.64
CA ASN A 575 9.09 31.81 -9.96
C ASN A 575 9.81 32.86 -9.10
N PRO A 576 10.04 34.11 -9.56
CA PRO A 576 10.87 35.09 -8.85
C PRO A 576 10.26 35.65 -7.56
N ARG A 577 9.04 35.23 -7.18
CA ARG A 577 8.35 35.73 -5.98
C ARG A 577 8.90 35.21 -4.65
N HIS A 578 9.85 34.29 -4.68
CA HIS A 578 10.45 33.68 -3.49
C HIS A 578 11.98 33.68 -3.60
N MET A 579 12.68 33.18 -2.57
CA MET A 579 14.14 32.99 -2.59
C MET A 579 14.59 32.28 -3.88
N GLU A 580 15.65 32.82 -4.49
CA GLU A 580 16.36 32.21 -5.62
C GLU A 580 17.60 31.46 -5.13
N PHE A 581 17.80 30.26 -5.66
CA PHE A 581 18.97 29.44 -5.38
C PHE A 581 20.18 29.86 -6.21
N SER A 582 21.37 29.76 -5.62
CA SER A 582 22.63 29.90 -6.34
C SER A 582 22.90 28.63 -7.15
N VAL A 583 22.57 28.65 -8.44
CA VAL A 583 22.66 27.50 -9.34
C VAL A 583 23.95 27.50 -10.19
N PRO A 584 24.56 26.33 -10.49
CA PRO A 584 25.64 26.18 -11.45
C PRO A 584 25.19 26.59 -12.86
N SER A 585 26.17 26.83 -13.74
CA SER A 585 25.88 27.11 -15.14
C SER A 585 25.18 25.93 -15.82
N LEU A 586 24.28 26.21 -16.77
CA LEU A 586 23.59 25.17 -17.55
C LEU A 586 24.59 24.20 -18.22
N SER A 587 25.70 24.71 -18.73
CA SER A 587 26.78 23.87 -19.30
C SER A 587 27.40 22.93 -18.26
N THR A 588 27.58 23.38 -17.02
CA THR A 588 28.11 22.54 -15.94
C THR A 588 27.13 21.42 -15.60
N LEU A 589 25.84 21.72 -15.45
CA LEU A 589 24.82 20.71 -15.14
C LEU A 589 24.63 19.70 -16.28
N VAL A 590 24.69 20.13 -17.54
CA VAL A 590 24.65 19.23 -18.70
C VAL A 590 25.85 18.27 -18.70
N ASN A 591 27.05 18.77 -18.40
CA ASN A 591 28.24 17.92 -18.30
C ASN A 591 28.12 16.92 -17.15
N MET A 592 27.70 17.37 -15.96
CA MET A 592 27.47 16.49 -14.81
C MET A 592 26.44 15.39 -15.12
N ALA A 593 25.34 15.73 -15.80
CA ALA A 593 24.32 14.76 -16.20
C ALA A 593 24.86 13.73 -17.21
N SER A 594 25.77 14.14 -18.10
CA SER A 594 26.41 13.23 -19.07
C SER A 594 27.46 12.31 -18.46
N GLU A 595 28.06 12.70 -17.34
CA GLU A 595 29.06 11.91 -16.60
C GLU A 595 28.41 10.89 -15.65
N CYS A 596 27.09 10.95 -15.45
CA CYS A 596 26.34 10.04 -14.57
C CYS A 596 26.14 8.65 -15.20
N SER A 597 26.32 7.59 -14.40
CA SER A 597 25.81 6.25 -14.68
C SER A 597 24.36 6.10 -14.19
N TRP A 598 23.40 6.45 -15.05
CA TRP A 598 21.98 6.41 -14.68
C TRP A 598 21.46 4.98 -14.47
N THR A 599 20.78 4.77 -13.34
CA THR A 599 20.15 3.48 -12.99
C THR A 599 18.72 3.34 -13.54
N ASP A 600 18.09 4.43 -13.96
CA ASP A 600 16.73 4.48 -14.48
C ASP A 600 16.65 5.40 -15.70
N ALA A 601 16.34 4.80 -16.86
CA ALA A 601 16.25 5.50 -18.14
C ALA A 601 15.10 6.53 -18.20
N VAL A 602 14.02 6.33 -17.43
CA VAL A 602 12.90 7.28 -17.38
C VAL A 602 13.28 8.52 -16.59
N VAL A 603 14.01 8.35 -15.50
CA VAL A 603 14.54 9.48 -14.71
C VAL A 603 15.58 10.25 -15.50
N GLU A 604 16.49 9.55 -16.20
CA GLU A 604 17.46 10.16 -17.09
C GLU A 604 16.78 10.98 -18.21
N LEU A 605 15.79 10.37 -18.89
CA LEU A 605 14.99 11.05 -19.92
C LEU A 605 14.37 12.34 -19.38
N HIS A 606 13.78 12.28 -18.19
CA HIS A 606 13.17 13.43 -17.56
C HIS A 606 14.17 14.57 -17.31
N VAL A 607 15.36 14.25 -16.78
CA VAL A 607 16.42 15.22 -16.53
C VAL A 607 16.86 15.88 -17.83
N TRP A 608 17.07 15.10 -18.89
CA TRP A 608 17.42 15.66 -20.21
C TRP A 608 16.34 16.58 -20.77
N CYS A 609 15.06 16.24 -20.62
CA CYS A 609 13.94 17.08 -21.05
C CYS A 609 13.86 18.40 -20.26
N GLN A 610 14.05 18.36 -18.94
CA GLN A 610 14.08 19.57 -18.11
C GLN A 610 15.27 20.47 -18.48
N LEU A 611 16.48 19.91 -18.59
CA LEU A 611 17.68 20.65 -19.02
C LEU A 611 17.50 21.26 -20.41
N ALA A 612 16.91 20.53 -21.36
CA ALA A 612 16.59 21.05 -22.69
C ALA A 612 15.65 22.27 -22.61
N ALA A 613 14.60 22.20 -21.77
CA ALA A 613 13.68 23.32 -21.58
C ALA A 613 14.35 24.54 -20.95
N PHE A 614 15.24 24.35 -19.97
CA PHE A 614 16.02 25.46 -19.39
C PHE A 614 16.99 26.08 -20.39
N CYS A 615 17.69 25.26 -21.18
CA CYS A 615 18.59 25.74 -22.23
C CYS A 615 17.85 26.50 -23.33
N HIS A 616 16.62 26.07 -23.67
CA HIS A 616 15.78 26.75 -24.64
C HIS A 616 15.34 28.13 -24.13
N ASN A 617 14.92 28.23 -22.87
CA ASN A 617 14.57 29.51 -22.24
C ASN A 617 15.78 30.47 -22.18
N ALA A 618 16.99 29.94 -21.97
CA ALA A 618 18.24 30.69 -22.01
C ALA A 618 18.75 31.00 -23.43
N LYS A 619 18.01 30.58 -24.48
CA LYS A 619 18.38 30.72 -25.90
C LYS A 619 19.74 30.10 -26.27
N ASN A 620 20.15 29.06 -25.55
CA ASN A 620 21.39 28.33 -25.86
C ASN A 620 21.07 27.09 -26.70
N HIS A 621 20.92 27.28 -28.01
CA HIS A 621 20.45 26.24 -28.94
C HIS A 621 21.40 25.04 -29.05
N SER A 622 22.72 25.24 -28.93
CA SER A 622 23.68 24.13 -28.97
C SER A 622 23.49 23.15 -27.81
N LEU A 623 23.24 23.64 -26.59
CA LEU A 623 22.94 22.80 -25.44
C LEU A 623 21.56 22.14 -25.56
N VAL A 624 20.55 22.81 -26.14
CA VAL A 624 19.24 22.19 -26.42
C VAL A 624 19.41 20.98 -27.34
N LEU A 625 20.17 21.12 -28.42
CA LEU A 625 20.42 20.03 -29.36
C LEU A 625 21.17 18.86 -28.71
N CYS A 626 22.10 19.15 -27.79
CA CYS A 626 22.79 18.13 -27.00
C CYS A 626 21.81 17.37 -26.08
N CYS A 627 21.07 18.08 -25.23
CA CYS A 627 20.14 17.49 -24.26
C CYS A 627 19.04 16.67 -24.96
N THR A 628 18.43 17.23 -26.01
CA THR A 628 17.35 16.56 -26.74
C THR A 628 17.85 15.34 -27.53
N LYS A 629 19.10 15.33 -28.00
CA LYS A 629 19.70 14.14 -28.61
C LYS A 629 19.80 13.00 -27.61
N ASN A 630 20.32 13.28 -26.41
CA ASN A 630 20.44 12.26 -25.35
C ASN A 630 19.07 11.77 -24.89
N ALA A 631 18.10 12.69 -24.72
CA ALA A 631 16.70 12.33 -24.39
C ALA A 631 16.10 11.35 -25.41
N LEU A 632 16.16 11.66 -26.71
CA LEU A 632 15.51 10.84 -27.74
C LEU A 632 16.18 9.46 -27.92
N GLN A 633 17.47 9.32 -27.59
CA GLN A 633 18.14 8.02 -27.60
C GLN A 633 17.64 7.05 -26.51
N LEU A 634 16.95 7.56 -25.48
CA LEU A 634 16.43 6.77 -24.37
C LEU A 634 15.04 6.18 -24.61
N GLU A 635 14.38 6.44 -25.75
CA GLU A 635 13.01 5.97 -26.03
C GLU A 635 12.84 4.46 -25.74
N GLU A 636 13.68 3.61 -26.35
CA GLU A 636 13.56 2.17 -26.17
C GLU A 636 13.90 1.71 -24.74
N ALA A 637 14.91 2.33 -24.12
CA ALA A 637 15.36 1.98 -22.78
C ALA A 637 14.29 2.35 -21.73
N ALA A 638 13.69 3.54 -21.87
CA ALA A 638 12.57 3.99 -21.06
C ALA A 638 11.37 3.06 -21.22
N ALA A 639 10.97 2.71 -22.45
CA ALA A 639 9.86 1.79 -22.68
C ALA A 639 10.10 0.39 -22.09
N LYS A 640 11.34 -0.14 -22.16
CA LYS A 640 11.70 -1.43 -21.55
C LYS A 640 11.69 -1.37 -20.02
N SER A 641 12.15 -0.27 -19.43
CA SER A 641 12.24 -0.12 -17.97
C SER A 641 10.87 -0.12 -17.27
N LEU A 642 9.82 0.37 -17.95
CA LEU A 642 8.44 0.37 -17.44
C LEU A 642 7.88 -1.04 -17.19
N ASN A 643 8.35 -2.05 -17.93
CA ASN A 643 7.89 -3.43 -17.77
C ASN A 643 8.70 -4.22 -16.73
N THR A 644 9.84 -3.68 -16.30
CA THR A 644 10.84 -4.45 -15.54
C THR A 644 10.96 -3.96 -14.10
N MET A 645 10.56 -2.71 -13.81
CA MET A 645 10.75 -2.09 -12.49
C MET A 645 9.56 -2.35 -11.54
N PRO A 646 9.82 -2.75 -10.28
CA PRO A 646 8.77 -3.07 -9.31
C PRO A 646 8.00 -1.85 -8.77
N CYS A 647 8.47 -0.62 -9.01
CA CYS A 647 7.80 0.62 -8.64
C CYS A 647 7.81 1.62 -9.81
N VAL A 648 6.75 1.62 -10.59
CA VAL A 648 6.61 2.49 -11.78
C VAL A 648 5.94 3.80 -11.37
N LEU A 649 6.75 4.85 -11.18
CA LEU A 649 6.25 6.20 -10.87
C LEU A 649 5.81 6.99 -12.11
N TYR A 650 6.24 6.57 -13.30
CA TYR A 650 5.96 7.23 -14.57
C TYR A 650 5.31 6.23 -15.53
N GLY A 651 4.17 6.58 -16.14
CA GLY A 651 3.53 5.74 -17.14
C GLY A 651 4.11 5.92 -18.55
N LEU A 652 3.71 5.05 -19.48
CA LEU A 652 4.07 5.15 -20.89
C LEU A 652 3.61 6.48 -21.51
N THR A 653 2.45 6.99 -21.09
CA THR A 653 1.92 8.30 -21.50
C THR A 653 2.89 9.43 -21.13
N ALA A 654 3.37 9.48 -19.89
CA ALA A 654 4.34 10.49 -19.44
C ALA A 654 5.68 10.40 -20.19
N VAL A 655 6.14 9.19 -20.51
CA VAL A 655 7.33 9.00 -21.37
C VAL A 655 7.11 9.60 -22.76
N ASN A 656 5.95 9.35 -23.36
CA ASN A 656 5.59 9.92 -24.66
C ASN A 656 5.44 11.46 -24.61
N GLU A 657 4.91 12.04 -23.53
CA GLU A 657 4.88 13.51 -23.34
C GLU A 657 6.29 14.11 -23.26
N MET A 658 7.21 13.44 -22.55
CA MET A 658 8.61 13.86 -22.46
C MET A 658 9.31 13.80 -23.82
N LEU A 659 9.11 12.71 -24.58
CA LEU A 659 9.65 12.55 -25.94
C LEU A 659 9.06 13.58 -26.92
N SER A 660 7.75 13.84 -26.83
CA SER A 660 7.09 14.87 -27.62
C SER A 660 7.70 16.25 -27.36
N SER A 661 7.90 16.60 -26.08
CA SER A 661 8.53 17.86 -25.67
C SER A 661 9.97 17.98 -26.17
N ALA A 662 10.76 16.90 -26.04
CA ALA A 662 12.14 16.87 -26.51
C ALA A 662 12.24 17.05 -28.03
N SER A 663 11.41 16.33 -28.80
CA SER A 663 11.32 16.48 -30.26
C SER A 663 10.91 17.90 -30.64
N CYS A 664 9.93 18.49 -29.96
CA CYS A 664 9.50 19.86 -30.24
C CYS A 664 10.65 20.86 -30.06
N LEU A 665 11.33 20.83 -28.91
CA LEU A 665 12.44 21.73 -28.59
C LEU A 665 13.64 21.53 -29.52
N ARG A 666 13.91 20.29 -29.91
CA ARG A 666 14.96 19.94 -30.88
C ARG A 666 14.65 20.55 -32.24
N GLY A 667 13.45 20.31 -32.76
CA GLY A 667 13.00 20.84 -34.04
C GLY A 667 13.10 22.36 -34.09
N LEU A 668 12.55 23.05 -33.08
CA LEU A 668 12.64 24.52 -32.99
C LEU A 668 14.08 25.04 -32.96
N SER A 669 15.00 24.35 -32.28
CA SER A 669 16.40 24.75 -32.22
C SER A 669 17.16 24.46 -33.51
N LEU A 670 16.85 23.36 -34.21
CA LEU A 670 17.40 23.07 -35.54
C LEU A 670 16.96 24.10 -36.58
N VAL A 671 15.70 24.57 -36.53
CA VAL A 671 15.23 25.66 -37.40
C VAL A 671 16.09 26.91 -37.20
N HIS A 672 16.37 27.27 -35.94
CA HIS A 672 17.19 28.44 -35.62
C HIS A 672 18.64 28.28 -36.08
N GLU A 673 19.25 27.10 -35.87
CA GLU A 673 20.65 26.81 -36.25
C GLU A 673 20.84 26.55 -37.75
N SER A 674 19.76 26.30 -38.51
CA SER A 674 19.85 25.97 -39.93
C SER A 674 20.56 27.04 -40.76
N ASN A 675 20.48 28.32 -40.38
CA ASN A 675 21.16 29.44 -41.04
C ASN A 675 21.02 29.44 -42.59
N GLY A 676 19.90 28.93 -43.12
CA GLY A 676 19.65 28.79 -44.56
C GLY A 676 20.05 27.45 -45.20
N ASP A 677 20.59 26.50 -44.45
CA ASP A 677 20.80 25.13 -44.90
C ASP A 677 19.47 24.37 -44.98
N LEU A 678 19.06 24.06 -46.22
CA LEU A 678 17.84 23.32 -46.53
C LEU A 678 17.84 21.91 -45.93
N HIS A 679 18.99 21.27 -45.74
CA HIS A 679 19.04 19.92 -45.20
C HIS A 679 18.69 19.92 -43.70
N THR A 680 19.38 20.74 -42.91
CA THR A 680 19.11 20.93 -41.47
C THR A 680 17.69 21.43 -41.24
N TYR A 681 17.18 22.30 -42.12
CA TYR A 681 15.80 22.78 -42.04
C TYR A 681 14.76 21.67 -42.28
N ARG A 682 15.01 20.77 -43.23
CA ARG A 682 14.14 19.60 -43.47
C ARG A 682 14.22 18.59 -42.33
N GLU A 683 15.40 18.36 -41.76
CA GLU A 683 15.53 17.54 -40.56
C GLU A 683 14.68 18.11 -39.42
N ALA A 684 14.72 19.44 -39.22
CA ALA A 684 13.93 20.11 -38.20
C ALA A 684 12.41 19.85 -38.35
N LEU A 685 11.88 19.86 -39.57
CA LEU A 685 10.48 19.55 -39.86
C LEU A 685 10.13 18.09 -39.55
N ILE A 686 11.00 17.13 -39.91
CA ILE A 686 10.79 15.71 -39.58
C ILE A 686 10.73 15.51 -38.07
N VAL A 687 11.60 16.19 -37.32
CA VAL A 687 11.63 16.13 -35.85
C VAL A 687 10.42 16.82 -35.23
N LEU A 688 9.91 17.92 -35.79
CA LEU A 688 8.65 18.53 -35.35
C LEU A 688 7.45 17.61 -35.62
N LEU A 689 7.45 16.86 -36.73
CA LEU A 689 6.40 15.88 -37.03
C LEU A 689 6.42 14.70 -36.05
N SER A 690 7.61 14.23 -35.64
CA SER A 690 7.71 13.17 -34.64
C SER A 690 7.17 13.62 -33.28
N SER A 691 7.32 14.91 -32.92
CA SER A 691 6.70 15.49 -31.72
C SER A 691 5.18 15.32 -31.68
N VAL A 692 4.50 15.53 -32.82
CA VAL A 692 3.04 15.28 -32.95
C VAL A 692 2.72 13.81 -32.75
N SER A 693 3.51 12.90 -33.35
CA SER A 693 3.30 11.46 -33.22
C SER A 693 3.49 10.96 -31.78
N TYR A 694 4.43 11.54 -31.02
CA TYR A 694 4.58 11.22 -29.60
C TYR A 694 3.44 11.82 -28.75
N ALA A 695 2.95 13.01 -29.07
CA ALA A 695 1.80 13.61 -28.36
C ALA A 695 0.51 12.79 -28.58
N GLU A 696 0.33 12.26 -29.79
CA GLU A 696 -0.75 11.33 -30.13
C GLU A 696 -0.65 10.05 -29.30
N LYS A 697 0.52 9.41 -29.25
CA LYS A 697 0.79 8.24 -28.39
C LYS A 697 0.65 8.53 -26.89
N ALA A 698 0.73 9.79 -26.48
CA ALA A 698 0.51 10.21 -25.10
C ALA A 698 -0.97 10.47 -24.77
N GLU A 699 -1.86 10.44 -25.77
CA GLU A 699 -3.27 10.80 -25.67
C GLU A 699 -3.48 12.23 -25.12
N ASN A 700 -2.55 13.15 -25.45
CA ASN A 700 -2.59 14.54 -24.97
C ASN A 700 -2.90 15.53 -26.11
N PRO A 701 -4.18 15.92 -26.30
CA PRO A 701 -4.59 16.76 -27.43
C PRO A 701 -4.01 18.17 -27.37
N ALA A 702 -3.77 18.72 -26.17
CA ALA A 702 -3.17 20.05 -26.02
C ALA A 702 -1.72 20.08 -26.53
N MET A 703 -0.98 18.99 -26.29
CA MET A 703 0.38 18.84 -26.83
C MET A 703 0.36 18.61 -28.35
N CYS A 704 -0.57 17.81 -28.88
CA CYS A 704 -0.76 17.64 -30.33
C CYS A 704 -0.95 18.99 -31.01
N VAL A 705 -1.90 19.81 -30.52
CA VAL A 705 -2.19 21.14 -31.07
C VAL A 705 -0.97 22.06 -30.99
N THR A 706 -0.21 22.00 -29.89
CA THR A 706 0.99 22.84 -29.71
C THR A 706 2.10 22.43 -30.68
N ALA A 707 2.39 21.14 -30.80
CA ALA A 707 3.38 20.62 -31.74
C ALA A 707 2.98 20.89 -33.20
N ALA A 708 1.71 20.68 -33.55
CA ALA A 708 1.14 20.99 -34.86
C ALA A 708 1.27 22.48 -35.21
N ARG A 709 1.01 23.37 -34.24
CA ARG A 709 1.21 24.81 -34.41
C ARG A 709 2.68 25.15 -34.69
N HIS A 710 3.61 24.55 -33.95
CA HIS A 710 5.04 24.75 -34.19
C HIS A 710 5.46 24.26 -35.57
N TYR A 711 5.01 23.06 -35.98
CA TYR A 711 5.24 22.52 -37.31
C TYR A 711 4.72 23.47 -38.41
N TRP A 712 3.46 23.90 -38.33
CA TRP A 712 2.85 24.78 -39.32
C TRP A 712 3.59 26.12 -39.44
N ASN A 713 3.94 26.73 -38.32
CA ASN A 713 4.69 27.98 -38.31
C ASN A 713 6.07 27.83 -38.96
N THR A 714 6.70 26.67 -38.82
CA THR A 714 7.96 26.34 -39.51
C THR A 714 7.74 26.05 -41.00
N CYS A 715 6.61 25.50 -41.43
CA CYS A 715 6.35 25.25 -42.85
C CYS A 715 6.06 26.50 -43.67
N LEU A 716 5.66 27.62 -43.05
CA LEU A 716 5.20 28.82 -43.75
C LEU A 716 6.15 29.29 -44.88
N PRO A 717 7.49 29.34 -44.71
CA PRO A 717 8.41 29.73 -45.79
C PRO A 717 8.45 28.78 -46.99
N LEU A 718 8.11 27.51 -46.79
CA LEU A 718 8.09 26.47 -47.83
C LEU A 718 6.77 26.42 -48.60
N THR A 719 5.77 27.24 -48.24
CA THR A 719 4.48 27.25 -48.95
C THR A 719 4.50 28.07 -50.25
N GLN A 720 5.65 28.63 -50.64
CA GLN A 720 5.75 29.55 -51.77
C GLN A 720 5.73 28.85 -53.14
N THR A 721 6.27 27.63 -53.25
CA THR A 721 6.32 26.88 -54.53
C THR A 721 5.36 25.67 -54.51
N PRO A 722 4.79 25.27 -55.67
CA PRO A 722 3.93 24.09 -55.73
C PRO A 722 4.69 22.78 -55.43
N GLU A 723 5.98 22.70 -55.77
CA GLU A 723 6.83 21.55 -55.49
C GLU A 723 7.07 21.35 -53.98
N ASP A 724 7.30 22.45 -53.25
CA ASP A 724 7.50 22.39 -51.79
C ASP A 724 6.17 22.12 -51.06
N ARG A 725 5.03 22.64 -51.55
CA ARG A 725 3.70 22.30 -51.01
C ARG A 725 3.39 20.80 -51.15
N TRP A 726 3.75 20.20 -52.28
CA TRP A 726 3.55 18.77 -52.50
C TRP A 726 4.31 17.92 -51.47
N GLN A 727 5.53 18.33 -51.11
CA GLN A 727 6.35 17.64 -50.11
C GLN A 727 5.77 17.72 -48.69
N LEU A 728 4.94 18.73 -48.39
CA LEU A 728 4.31 18.90 -47.08
C LEU A 728 2.99 18.12 -46.94
N HIS A 729 2.41 17.63 -48.04
CA HIS A 729 1.06 17.04 -48.06
C HIS A 729 0.90 15.89 -47.06
N GLU A 730 1.74 14.87 -47.16
CA GLU A 730 1.68 13.67 -46.30
C GLU A 730 1.85 14.03 -44.81
N SER A 731 2.75 14.96 -44.51
CA SER A 731 3.00 15.40 -43.13
C SER A 731 1.81 16.17 -42.55
N LEU A 732 1.15 17.02 -43.37
CA LEU A 732 -0.03 17.77 -42.95
C LEU A 732 -1.26 16.88 -42.80
N GLU A 733 -1.44 15.88 -43.67
CA GLU A 733 -2.50 14.87 -43.50
C GLU A 733 -2.32 14.12 -42.18
N LYS A 734 -1.09 13.68 -41.86
CA LYS A 734 -0.81 13.02 -40.59
C LYS A 734 -1.16 13.88 -39.37
N ILE A 735 -0.86 15.18 -39.43
CA ILE A 735 -1.18 16.13 -38.35
C ILE A 735 -2.69 16.34 -38.20
N LEU A 736 -3.47 16.24 -39.29
CA LEU A 736 -4.93 16.39 -39.24
C LEU A 736 -5.64 15.16 -38.67
N PHE A 737 -5.03 13.98 -38.76
CA PHE A 737 -5.58 12.74 -38.19
C PHE A 737 -5.23 12.53 -36.71
N ALA A 738 -4.14 13.13 -36.23
CA ALA A 738 -3.69 13.13 -34.83
C ALA A 738 -4.42 14.17 -33.99
#